data_AF-A0A417T7D9-F1
#
_entry.id   AF-A0A417T7D9-F1
#
_cell.length_a   1.000
_cell.length_b   1.000
_cell.length_c   1.000
_cell.angle_alpha   90.00
_cell.angle_beta   90.00
_cell.angle_gamma   90.00
#
_symmetry.space_group_name_H-M   'P 1'
#
loop_
_entity.id
_entity.type
_entity.pdbx_description
1 polymer ?
#
loop_
_entity_poly.entity_id
_entity_poly.type
_entity_poly.pdbx_seq_one_letter_code
_entity_poly.pdbx_strand_id
1 'polypeptide(L)'
;MRCVNCGKDINDDAASCRYCGHVYDMARAQAEYQKAQAEYQQAQAEYERKMREYNRQMQEYQQQMAQYNSSKQTPQGRKNVDQLQPGMQNNNMNQPYGKNSGGFNSFSGNDNRQNIQNNNNMNRQPGMQNNNMNRQPGMQNNNMNRQGNPNNFGNSNRPQSGVSNNNNNGKNMPPQKKNKTTTVIIIIMVLILLALVGTALYLILGPGDGTGSRRKKDNNSASTTDTQAVEVTEDTEEQTETVAGSSCTVLFYMIGSNLESGDSYVNYGVYNSMEGGCATDNLDMLIDADITDDVNVVIQTGGTGYWANDYGMEGDHVQRFQVTDTEFVEKEDLGDVCMCEESTLEDYLKWVKTNYPSDRYILVMWDHGGGMSTTAFGSDTSVNHGDTLEIADMAQAMEAADIKFDMTIFNACLMATVETANALSPYSDYMIASEEVIYSFGYDHQVWLDALCQDPAISSEELGKTVIDGFKANYDEFNSMYSSVNGEYMYGLAMIDTEKASELQTKLNDYFKTADEAIYDKKLQDYLTARNNCGNFSDTQSADIVDFCSNYNLDGGDTVTAAVQDSVVYKQSNITYSNGLSVYLPYGESTSCQIYSYYGRENLETLGEQTNVVTFCDDMLSAYAGYACDGDISALGMDSYYNSKLVEAYKDTYDGYDTASQFDLQYTKEGNSYYLELGDSFSNVSYMEARVGYDYSGDRAVVLGSDINAITWDSSGKVDVTFPSQWLSIDGQIVSYITTYHNTMGNGDVEMQGVIPFVLNGDMEHLYGIVMNSSLSGDRSFPGYTEIDVDTLSFKEDYIYEMYDGMDITFVYPTVEHKGNALDESSVEFVTLGNVHNYKVGTFSVGYKDIDEFKTYLGTFADTAKGYSYVRVVDHFNREYVTDLIPQ
;
A
#
# COMPACT_ATOMS: atom_id res chain seq x y z
N MET A 1 -17.34 -8.60 -36.79
CA MET A 1 -16.00 -8.21 -37.31
C MET A 1 -15.97 -6.74 -37.70
N ARG A 2 -14.80 -6.08 -37.68
CA ARG A 2 -14.62 -4.70 -38.18
C ARG A 2 -13.96 -4.70 -39.55
N CYS A 3 -14.49 -3.96 -40.53
CA CYS A 3 -13.96 -3.99 -41.89
C CYS A 3 -12.60 -3.29 -42.02
N VAL A 4 -11.54 -4.04 -42.28
CA VAL A 4 -10.16 -3.53 -42.42
C VAL A 4 -10.00 -2.38 -43.43
N ASN A 5 -10.85 -2.31 -44.46
CA ASN A 5 -10.79 -1.27 -45.49
C ASN A 5 -11.63 -0.01 -45.20
N CYS A 6 -12.53 -0.02 -44.20
CA CYS A 6 -13.37 1.15 -43.90
C CYS A 6 -13.78 1.34 -42.43
N GLY A 7 -13.20 0.60 -41.49
CA GLY A 7 -13.42 0.73 -40.04
C GLY A 7 -14.84 0.46 -39.54
N LYS A 8 -15.77 0.02 -40.39
CA LYS A 8 -17.18 -0.20 -40.04
C LYS A 8 -17.45 -1.64 -39.64
N ASP A 9 -18.28 -1.81 -38.63
CA ASP A 9 -18.68 -3.12 -38.13
C ASP A 9 -19.60 -3.83 -39.12
N ILE A 10 -19.32 -5.11 -39.32
CA ILE A 10 -20.03 -6.02 -40.21
C ILE A 10 -20.34 -7.33 -39.48
N ASN A 11 -21.48 -7.92 -39.85
CA ASN A 11 -21.86 -9.26 -39.40
C ASN A 11 -20.86 -10.29 -39.94
N ASP A 12 -20.59 -11.33 -39.15
CA ASP A 12 -19.45 -12.23 -39.39
C ASP A 12 -19.59 -13.12 -40.63
N ASP A 13 -20.82 -13.33 -41.12
CA ASP A 13 -21.11 -14.17 -42.30
C ASP A 13 -21.01 -13.43 -43.66
N ALA A 14 -20.62 -12.15 -43.66
CA ALA A 14 -20.68 -11.30 -44.85
C ALA A 14 -19.46 -11.46 -45.77
N ALA A 15 -19.59 -12.28 -46.83
CA ALA A 15 -18.56 -12.48 -47.87
C ALA A 15 -18.06 -11.17 -48.54
N SER A 16 -18.79 -10.05 -48.41
CA SER A 16 -18.29 -8.72 -48.72
C SER A 16 -18.83 -7.65 -47.77
N CYS A 17 -18.02 -6.63 -47.49
CA CYS A 17 -18.44 -5.48 -46.69
C CYS A 17 -19.51 -4.67 -47.44
N ARG A 18 -20.73 -4.65 -46.91
CA ARG A 18 -21.87 -3.93 -47.51
C ARG A 18 -21.69 -2.42 -47.66
N TYR A 19 -20.70 -1.83 -46.99
CA TYR A 19 -20.45 -0.39 -46.99
C TYR A 19 -19.40 0.07 -48.00
N CYS A 20 -18.39 -0.74 -48.30
CA CYS A 20 -17.30 -0.40 -49.21
C CYS A 20 -17.07 -1.40 -50.35
N GLY A 21 -17.82 -2.51 -50.38
CA GLY A 21 -17.73 -3.55 -51.42
C GLY A 21 -16.51 -4.48 -51.32
N HIS A 22 -15.66 -4.31 -50.31
CA HIS A 22 -14.48 -5.17 -50.10
C HIS A 22 -14.90 -6.63 -49.88
N VAL A 23 -14.42 -7.54 -50.73
CA VAL A 23 -14.71 -8.98 -50.68
C VAL A 23 -13.64 -9.66 -49.84
N TYR A 24 -14.05 -10.46 -48.86
CA TYR A 24 -13.11 -11.19 -47.99
C TYR A 24 -12.70 -12.52 -48.62
N ASP A 25 -11.41 -12.84 -48.60
CA ASP A 25 -10.91 -14.15 -48.98
C ASP A 25 -11.15 -15.16 -47.84
N MET A 26 -12.41 -15.57 -47.71
CA MET A 26 -12.88 -16.53 -46.71
C MET A 26 -12.12 -17.87 -46.81
N ALA A 27 -11.62 -18.24 -48.00
CA ALA A 27 -10.87 -19.49 -48.17
C ALA A 27 -9.50 -19.41 -47.50
N ARG A 28 -8.82 -18.25 -47.58
CA ARG A 28 -7.57 -18.00 -46.87
C ARG A 28 -7.77 -17.94 -45.34
N ALA A 29 -8.79 -17.22 -44.88
CA ALA A 29 -9.10 -17.12 -43.46
C ALA A 29 -9.44 -18.48 -42.82
N GLN A 30 -10.20 -19.33 -43.53
CA GLN A 30 -10.51 -20.69 -43.08
C GLN A 30 -9.25 -21.57 -42.97
N ALA A 31 -8.28 -21.40 -43.89
CA ALA A 31 -7.03 -22.15 -43.88
C ALA A 31 -6.09 -21.70 -42.76
N GLU A 32 -5.99 -20.40 -42.49
CA GLU A 32 -5.21 -19.85 -41.37
C GLU A 32 -5.82 -20.26 -40.01
N TYR A 33 -7.14 -20.25 -39.87
CA TYR A 33 -7.82 -20.77 -38.67
C TYR A 33 -7.58 -22.27 -38.44
N GLN A 34 -7.68 -23.10 -39.48
CA GLN A 34 -7.39 -24.54 -39.36
C GLN A 34 -5.92 -24.83 -39.02
N LYS A 35 -4.99 -23.98 -39.48
CA LYS A 35 -3.57 -24.07 -39.11
C LYS A 35 -3.38 -23.78 -37.62
N ALA A 36 -3.91 -22.66 -37.12
CA ALA A 36 -3.82 -22.28 -35.71
C ALA A 36 -4.45 -23.33 -34.78
N GLN A 37 -5.59 -23.91 -35.18
CA GLN A 37 -6.25 -24.98 -34.42
C GLN A 37 -5.41 -26.27 -34.34
N ALA A 38 -4.64 -26.59 -35.39
CA ALA A 38 -3.71 -27.73 -35.38
C ALA A 38 -2.46 -27.46 -34.53
N GLU A 39 -1.93 -26.23 -34.57
CA GLU A 39 -0.79 -25.79 -33.75
C GLU A 39 -1.14 -25.82 -32.25
N TYR A 40 -2.33 -25.33 -31.88
CA TYR A 40 -2.85 -25.42 -30.51
C TYR A 40 -2.98 -26.87 -30.01
N GLN A 41 -3.54 -27.77 -30.83
CA GLN A 41 -3.66 -29.19 -30.46
C GLN A 41 -2.31 -29.89 -30.29
N GLN A 42 -1.28 -29.48 -31.05
CA GLN A 42 0.08 -30.00 -30.87
C GLN A 42 0.71 -29.49 -29.57
N ALA A 43 0.56 -28.20 -29.24
CA ALA A 43 1.05 -27.62 -28.00
C ALA A 43 0.39 -28.29 -26.77
N GLN A 44 -0.94 -28.49 -26.80
CA GLN A 44 -1.67 -29.16 -25.72
C GLN A 44 -1.21 -30.62 -25.52
N ALA A 45 -1.01 -31.37 -26.62
CA ALA A 45 -0.50 -32.75 -26.54
C ALA A 45 0.95 -32.84 -26.02
N GLU A 46 1.79 -31.84 -26.29
CA GLU A 46 3.15 -31.76 -25.74
C GLU A 46 3.16 -31.35 -24.27
N TYR A 47 2.31 -30.40 -23.86
CA TYR A 47 2.11 -30.05 -22.45
C TYR A 47 1.70 -31.27 -21.62
N GLU A 48 0.67 -32.02 -22.04
CA GLU A 48 0.28 -33.24 -21.34
C GLU A 48 1.40 -34.30 -21.31
N ARG A 49 2.25 -34.37 -22.35
CA ARG A 49 3.40 -35.28 -22.37
C ARG A 49 4.41 -34.89 -21.28
N LYS A 50 4.74 -33.60 -21.17
CA LYS A 50 5.63 -33.07 -20.12
C LYS A 50 5.06 -33.29 -18.72
N MET A 51 3.77 -33.01 -18.50
CA MET A 51 3.13 -33.23 -17.19
C MET A 51 3.12 -34.71 -16.77
N ARG A 52 2.87 -35.65 -17.71
CA ARG A 52 2.98 -37.09 -17.44
C ARG A 52 4.41 -37.52 -17.09
N GLU A 53 5.42 -36.88 -17.66
CA GLU A 53 6.83 -37.15 -17.38
C GLU A 53 7.26 -36.56 -16.02
N TYR A 54 6.84 -35.34 -15.69
CA TYR A 54 7.05 -34.71 -14.39
C TYR A 54 6.41 -35.53 -13.25
N ASN A 55 5.14 -35.92 -13.38
CA ASN A 55 4.45 -36.72 -12.37
C ASN A 55 5.11 -38.10 -12.15
N ARG A 56 5.71 -38.69 -13.20
CA ARG A 56 6.52 -39.92 -13.07
C ARG A 56 7.80 -39.66 -12.27
N GLN A 57 8.51 -38.57 -12.56
CA GLN A 57 9.74 -38.21 -11.84
C GLN A 57 9.46 -37.92 -10.35
N MET A 58 8.35 -37.24 -10.04
CA MET A 58 7.93 -36.98 -8.65
C MET A 58 7.60 -38.28 -7.90
N GLN A 59 6.93 -39.25 -8.53
CA GLN A 59 6.71 -40.57 -7.91
C GLN A 59 8.02 -41.35 -7.71
N GLU A 60 8.97 -41.27 -8.65
CA GLU A 60 10.29 -41.87 -8.51
C GLU A 60 11.12 -41.22 -7.38
N TYR A 61 11.01 -39.90 -7.20
CA TYR A 61 11.62 -39.15 -6.09
C TYR A 61 11.01 -39.51 -4.73
N GLN A 62 9.68 -39.52 -4.61
CA GLN A 62 8.98 -39.93 -3.38
C GLN A 62 9.35 -41.36 -2.95
N GLN A 63 9.47 -42.29 -3.90
CA GLN A 63 9.93 -43.66 -3.60
C GLN A 63 11.39 -43.71 -3.12
N GLN A 64 12.27 -42.87 -3.67
CA GLN A 64 13.66 -42.77 -3.22
C GLN A 64 13.77 -42.13 -1.83
N MET A 65 12.99 -41.10 -1.53
CA MET A 65 12.95 -40.46 -0.22
C MET A 65 12.36 -41.39 0.86
N ALA A 66 11.33 -42.17 0.54
CA ALA A 66 10.82 -43.22 1.43
C ALA A 66 11.90 -44.28 1.75
N GLN A 67 12.68 -44.71 0.75
CA GLN A 67 13.81 -45.63 0.97
C GLN A 67 14.92 -44.99 1.81
N TYR A 68 15.29 -43.74 1.53
CA TYR A 68 16.27 -42.97 2.31
C TYR A 68 15.88 -42.85 3.78
N ASN A 69 14.63 -42.44 4.07
CA ASN A 69 14.12 -42.30 5.43
C ASN A 69 14.04 -43.64 6.16
N SER A 70 13.65 -44.73 5.49
CA SER A 70 13.69 -46.08 6.08
C SER A 70 15.09 -46.52 6.53
N SER A 71 16.15 -46.04 5.84
CA SER A 71 17.53 -46.42 6.16
C SER A 71 18.08 -45.75 7.43
N LYS A 72 17.54 -44.59 7.83
CA LYS A 72 17.95 -43.86 9.06
C LYS A 72 17.50 -44.53 10.36
N GLN A 73 16.50 -45.42 10.32
CA GLN A 73 15.88 -46.01 11.52
C GLN A 73 16.66 -47.17 12.16
N THR A 74 17.77 -47.63 11.58
CA THR A 74 18.58 -48.71 12.20
C THR A 74 19.95 -48.20 12.69
N PRO A 75 20.39 -48.56 13.91
CA PRO A 75 21.68 -48.11 14.48
C PRO A 75 22.93 -48.46 13.65
N GLN A 76 22.79 -49.41 12.71
CA GLN A 76 23.87 -49.92 11.90
C GLN A 76 24.09 -49.11 10.60
N GLY A 77 23.11 -48.30 10.17
CA GLY A 77 23.23 -47.42 9.00
C GLY A 77 24.19 -46.24 9.22
N ARG A 78 24.20 -45.65 10.43
CA ARG A 78 24.99 -44.45 10.78
C ARG A 78 26.52 -44.62 10.68
N LYS A 79 27.05 -45.83 10.48
CA LYS A 79 28.51 -46.09 10.43
C LYS A 79 29.09 -46.34 9.03
N ASN A 80 28.27 -46.44 8.00
CA ASN A 80 28.73 -46.76 6.64
C ASN A 80 28.75 -45.56 5.67
N VAL A 81 28.33 -44.36 6.12
CA VAL A 81 28.14 -43.19 5.24
C VAL A 81 29.47 -42.51 4.89
N ASP A 82 30.46 -42.52 5.78
CA ASP A 82 31.75 -41.82 5.63
C ASP A 82 32.72 -42.42 4.58
N GLN A 83 32.30 -43.40 3.77
CA GLN A 83 33.19 -44.11 2.82
C GLN A 83 32.73 -44.15 1.36
N LEU A 84 31.66 -43.43 0.97
CA LEU A 84 31.13 -43.45 -0.40
C LEU A 84 30.84 -42.07 -1.02
N GLN A 85 31.90 -41.33 -1.30
CA GLN A 85 32.05 -40.60 -2.57
C GLN A 85 33.27 -41.23 -3.30
N PRO A 86 33.24 -41.46 -4.63
CA PRO A 86 32.86 -40.41 -5.60
C PRO A 86 32.12 -40.87 -6.88
N GLY A 87 31.62 -39.88 -7.63
CA GLY A 87 31.73 -39.92 -9.10
C GLY A 87 30.45 -40.08 -9.92
N MET A 88 29.72 -38.98 -10.12
CA MET A 88 28.99 -38.75 -11.38
C MET A 88 29.28 -37.34 -11.88
N GLN A 89 30.12 -37.24 -12.91
CA GLN A 89 30.25 -36.02 -13.70
C GLN A 89 29.14 -35.99 -14.75
N ASN A 90 28.40 -34.88 -14.76
CA ASN A 90 27.82 -34.21 -15.93
C ASN A 90 27.06 -35.06 -16.97
N ASN A 91 25.73 -34.96 -16.94
CA ASN A 91 24.88 -35.00 -18.14
C ASN A 91 23.59 -34.22 -17.87
N ASN A 92 23.35 -33.18 -18.67
CA ASN A 92 22.25 -32.22 -18.62
C ASN A 92 20.93 -32.71 -17.98
N MET A 93 20.65 -32.23 -16.76
CA MET A 93 19.32 -31.76 -16.37
C MET A 93 19.51 -30.46 -15.59
N ASN A 94 19.18 -29.32 -16.20
CA ASN A 94 18.96 -28.08 -15.45
C ASN A 94 17.50 -28.07 -14.99
N GLN A 95 17.30 -28.30 -13.70
CA GLN A 95 16.20 -27.71 -12.95
C GLN A 95 16.77 -26.99 -11.71
N PRO A 96 16.03 -26.04 -11.13
CA PRO A 96 16.53 -25.07 -10.15
C PRO A 96 16.48 -25.61 -8.71
N TYR A 97 16.48 -24.71 -7.72
CA TYR A 97 16.58 -24.90 -6.27
C TYR A 97 17.99 -25.12 -5.72
N GLY A 98 18.69 -24.00 -5.50
CA GLY A 98 19.84 -23.93 -4.60
C GLY A 98 19.36 -23.79 -3.14
N LYS A 99 19.41 -24.88 -2.38
CA LYS A 99 19.24 -24.80 -0.91
C LYS A 99 20.44 -24.10 -0.28
N ASN A 100 20.20 -23.22 0.69
CA ASN A 100 21.16 -22.93 1.76
C ASN A 100 20.45 -22.76 3.11
N SER A 101 20.02 -23.89 3.67
CA SER A 101 19.57 -23.99 5.06
C SER A 101 20.73 -23.73 6.03
N GLY A 102 20.77 -22.56 6.66
CA GLY A 102 21.73 -22.18 7.70
C GLY A 102 21.19 -22.40 9.11
N GLY A 103 20.97 -23.67 9.51
CA GLY A 103 20.27 -23.98 10.76
C GLY A 103 21.01 -23.56 12.04
N PHE A 104 20.21 -23.21 13.05
CA PHE A 104 20.61 -22.99 14.45
C PHE A 104 21.58 -24.06 14.99
N ASN A 105 22.53 -23.62 15.80
CA ASN A 105 23.19 -24.48 16.79
C ASN A 105 23.62 -23.64 18.00
N SER A 106 22.91 -23.83 19.11
CA SER A 106 23.21 -23.22 20.39
C SER A 106 24.48 -23.82 21.00
N PHE A 107 25.45 -22.98 21.38
CA PHE A 107 26.49 -23.37 22.33
C PHE A 107 26.96 -22.19 23.18
N SER A 108 26.77 -22.32 24.49
CA SER A 108 27.31 -21.41 25.49
C SER A 108 28.82 -21.63 25.70
N GLY A 109 29.58 -20.54 25.88
CA GLY A 109 31.02 -20.65 26.11
C GLY A 109 31.75 -19.31 26.25
N ASN A 110 32.33 -19.08 27.43
CA ASN A 110 33.03 -17.85 27.80
C ASN A 110 34.46 -17.75 27.20
N ASP A 111 35.02 -16.54 27.30
CA ASP A 111 36.46 -16.16 27.31
C ASP A 111 37.25 -15.72 26.04
N ASN A 112 37.97 -14.60 26.28
CA ASN A 112 39.19 -14.06 25.64
C ASN A 112 39.13 -13.20 24.36
N ARG A 113 39.17 -11.87 24.59
CA ARG A 113 40.37 -11.01 24.38
C ARG A 113 41.34 -11.43 23.23
N GLN A 114 41.55 -10.57 22.22
CA GLN A 114 42.55 -9.47 22.26
C GLN A 114 42.71 -8.76 20.88
N ASN A 115 42.93 -7.44 20.92
CA ASN A 115 43.72 -6.62 19.97
C ASN A 115 43.75 -6.96 18.47
N ILE A 116 43.38 -5.96 17.65
CA ILE A 116 44.37 -5.16 16.90
C ILE A 116 43.91 -3.70 16.89
N GLN A 117 44.86 -2.78 17.13
CA GLN A 117 44.66 -1.32 17.05
C GLN A 117 45.29 -0.76 15.76
N ASN A 118 45.00 0.52 15.50
CA ASN A 118 45.73 1.47 14.67
C ASN A 118 45.44 1.48 13.15
N ASN A 119 45.43 2.64 12.48
CA ASN A 119 45.35 4.06 12.91
C ASN A 119 45.27 4.93 11.64
N ASN A 120 44.41 5.96 11.60
CA ASN A 120 44.82 7.35 11.31
C ASN A 120 43.63 8.32 11.30
N ASN A 121 43.94 9.61 11.41
CA ASN A 121 43.06 10.67 11.92
C ASN A 121 43.37 12.00 11.18
N MET A 122 42.56 13.03 11.47
CA MET A 122 42.54 14.42 10.95
C MET A 122 41.69 14.62 9.68
N ASN A 123 40.85 15.66 9.59
CA ASN A 123 40.98 16.97 10.27
C ASN A 123 39.66 17.55 10.84
N ARG A 124 39.77 18.57 11.73
CA ARG A 124 38.67 19.15 12.54
C ARG A 124 38.20 20.53 12.04
N GLN A 125 36.87 20.78 12.11
CA GLN A 125 36.09 21.89 12.74
C GLN A 125 36.68 23.34 12.86
N PRO A 126 35.88 24.44 13.09
CA PRO A 126 34.67 24.51 13.96
C PRO A 126 33.48 25.44 13.57
N GLY A 127 32.31 25.20 14.18
CA GLY A 127 31.03 25.90 13.95
C GLY A 127 30.67 27.13 14.81
N MET A 128 29.36 27.45 14.88
CA MET A 128 28.67 28.44 15.75
C MET A 128 27.23 27.97 15.95
N GLN A 129 26.77 27.66 17.16
CA GLN A 129 26.19 28.55 18.20
C GLN A 129 24.73 29.01 17.98
N ASN A 130 23.85 28.26 18.66
CA ASN A 130 22.47 28.60 19.06
C ASN A 130 22.32 30.05 19.58
N ASN A 131 21.28 30.78 19.16
CA ASN A 131 20.73 31.90 19.92
C ASN A 131 19.27 32.25 19.57
N ASN A 132 18.44 32.26 20.62
CA ASN A 132 17.04 32.68 20.64
C ASN A 132 16.91 34.21 20.70
N MET A 133 16.10 34.87 19.85
CA MET A 133 15.73 36.29 20.01
C MET A 133 14.36 36.70 19.42
N ASN A 134 13.32 36.50 20.24
CA ASN A 134 12.13 37.34 20.42
C ASN A 134 12.13 38.76 19.76
N ARG A 135 11.15 39.08 18.88
CA ARG A 135 10.75 40.47 18.52
C ARG A 135 9.27 40.64 18.11
N GLN A 136 8.52 41.32 18.97
CA GLN A 136 7.43 42.26 18.63
C GLN A 136 7.94 43.72 18.84
N PRO A 137 7.18 44.84 18.64
CA PRO A 137 5.85 45.05 18.00
C PRO A 137 5.75 46.28 17.02
N GLY A 138 4.56 46.43 16.40
CA GLY A 138 3.93 47.73 16.05
C GLY A 138 4.18 48.30 14.65
N MET A 139 3.39 49.22 14.08
CA MET A 139 2.06 49.81 14.35
C MET A 139 1.87 50.96 13.32
N GLN A 140 0.67 51.14 12.72
CA GLN A 140 0.22 52.37 12.00
C GLN A 140 0.91 52.65 10.63
N ASN A 141 0.30 53.29 9.61
CA ASN A 141 -0.82 54.25 9.61
C ASN A 141 -1.48 54.50 8.22
N ASN A 142 -2.82 54.65 8.20
CA ASN A 142 -3.62 55.68 7.50
C ASN A 142 -3.70 55.90 5.94
N ASN A 143 -4.89 55.56 5.41
CA ASN A 143 -5.97 56.48 4.91
C ASN A 143 -6.09 57.01 3.45
N MET A 144 -7.32 56.82 2.91
CA MET A 144 -8.07 57.60 1.87
C MET A 144 -7.50 57.76 0.45
N ASN A 145 -8.24 57.46 -0.63
CA ASN A 145 -9.48 58.18 -1.00
C ASN A 145 -10.33 57.53 -2.14
N ARG A 146 -11.66 57.55 -1.97
CA ARG A 146 -12.74 57.85 -2.96
C ARG A 146 -12.99 57.03 -4.26
N GLN A 147 -14.16 56.37 -4.24
CA GLN A 147 -15.36 56.60 -5.08
C GLN A 147 -15.29 56.53 -6.63
N GLY A 148 -16.16 55.67 -7.21
CA GLY A 148 -17.07 56.13 -8.27
C GLY A 148 -17.31 55.25 -9.52
N ASN A 149 -18.18 54.25 -9.42
CA ASN A 149 -19.03 53.81 -10.55
C ASN A 149 -20.16 54.88 -10.74
N PRO A 150 -20.85 55.10 -11.90
CA PRO A 150 -21.54 54.04 -12.65
C PRO A 150 -21.77 54.18 -14.20
N ASN A 151 -22.22 53.07 -14.81
CA ASN A 151 -23.18 52.95 -15.94
C ASN A 151 -22.77 53.15 -17.43
N ASN A 152 -22.93 52.06 -18.21
CA ASN A 152 -23.98 51.81 -19.25
C ASN A 152 -23.63 51.57 -20.75
N PHE A 153 -24.38 50.60 -21.33
CA PHE A 153 -24.78 50.37 -22.73
C PHE A 153 -23.73 50.21 -23.87
N GLY A 154 -23.87 49.15 -24.70
CA GLY A 154 -23.18 49.08 -26.01
C GLY A 154 -23.29 47.77 -26.82
N ASN A 155 -24.47 47.47 -27.37
CA ASN A 155 -24.80 46.31 -28.23
C ASN A 155 -23.97 46.12 -29.53
N SER A 156 -23.97 44.89 -30.08
CA SER A 156 -23.69 44.46 -31.48
C SER A 156 -22.22 44.44 -31.98
N ASN A 157 -21.70 43.37 -32.60
CA ASN A 157 -22.16 42.86 -33.91
C ASN A 157 -21.76 41.39 -34.22
N ARG A 158 -22.59 40.75 -35.05
CA ARG A 158 -22.29 39.52 -35.81
C ARG A 158 -21.90 39.92 -37.25
N PRO A 159 -21.20 39.07 -38.01
CA PRO A 159 -21.79 38.68 -39.30
C PRO A 159 -21.77 37.17 -39.55
N GLN A 160 -22.82 36.66 -40.20
CA GLN A 160 -22.86 35.34 -40.82
C GLN A 160 -22.79 35.46 -42.35
N SER A 161 -22.08 34.52 -42.98
CA SER A 161 -22.39 33.99 -44.33
C SER A 161 -21.63 32.66 -44.51
N GLY A 162 -22.20 31.50 -44.84
CA GLY A 162 -23.60 31.14 -45.13
C GLY A 162 -23.81 30.58 -46.56
N VAL A 163 -24.73 29.59 -46.69
CA VAL A 163 -25.27 28.92 -47.91
C VAL A 163 -24.30 27.92 -48.59
N SER A 164 -24.62 26.69 -49.01
CA SER A 164 -25.72 25.70 -48.80
C SER A 164 -25.21 24.31 -49.28
N ASN A 165 -25.61 23.10 -48.83
CA ASN A 165 -26.88 22.48 -48.39
C ASN A 165 -27.72 21.77 -49.50
N ASN A 166 -27.96 20.45 -49.35
CA ASN A 166 -29.18 19.70 -49.73
C ASN A 166 -29.04 18.22 -49.27
N ASN A 167 -29.77 17.68 -48.28
CA ASN A 167 -31.22 17.40 -48.12
C ASN A 167 -31.78 16.16 -48.86
N ASN A 168 -32.27 15.15 -48.10
CA ASN A 168 -33.71 14.78 -48.12
C ASN A 168 -34.18 13.76 -47.03
N ASN A 169 -34.86 14.30 -46.00
CA ASN A 169 -36.18 13.91 -45.44
C ASN A 169 -36.65 12.46 -45.11
N GLY A 170 -37.10 12.30 -43.85
CA GLY A 170 -38.35 11.59 -43.45
C GLY A 170 -38.17 10.37 -42.50
N LYS A 171 -39.04 10.06 -41.51
CA LYS A 171 -40.30 10.63 -40.96
C LYS A 171 -40.51 10.14 -39.48
N ASN A 172 -41.41 10.77 -38.72
CA ASN A 172 -41.74 10.47 -37.30
C ASN A 172 -42.71 9.29 -37.04
N MET A 173 -42.72 8.84 -35.76
CA MET A 173 -43.68 7.97 -35.00
C MET A 173 -43.32 6.48 -34.85
N PRO A 174 -43.79 5.78 -33.78
CA PRO A 174 -43.70 6.08 -32.33
C PRO A 174 -43.17 4.87 -31.50
N PRO A 175 -42.86 4.98 -30.19
CA PRO A 175 -42.41 3.84 -29.39
C PRO A 175 -43.54 2.81 -29.12
N GLN A 176 -43.22 1.52 -29.22
CA GLN A 176 -44.18 0.42 -29.04
C GLN A 176 -44.53 0.17 -27.56
N LYS A 177 -45.81 -0.06 -27.28
CA LYS A 177 -46.28 -0.54 -25.97
C LYS A 177 -45.89 -2.02 -25.76
N LYS A 178 -45.18 -2.33 -24.67
CA LYS A 178 -45.17 -3.68 -24.08
C LYS A 178 -46.33 -3.80 -23.07
N ASN A 179 -47.01 -4.95 -23.04
CA ASN A 179 -48.26 -5.15 -22.30
C ASN A 179 -48.02 -5.31 -20.78
N LYS A 180 -48.48 -4.33 -19.99
CA LYS A 180 -48.30 -4.32 -18.51
C LYS A 180 -49.13 -5.36 -17.74
N THR A 181 -50.06 -6.08 -18.39
CA THR A 181 -51.04 -6.94 -17.70
C THR A 181 -50.45 -8.27 -17.20
N THR A 182 -49.44 -8.83 -17.87
CA THR A 182 -48.86 -10.13 -17.49
C THR A 182 -47.93 -10.01 -16.28
N THR A 183 -47.10 -8.96 -16.21
CA THR A 183 -46.16 -8.73 -15.12
C THR A 183 -46.87 -8.52 -13.77
N VAL A 184 -48.00 -7.82 -13.76
CA VAL A 184 -48.79 -7.58 -12.54
C VAL A 184 -49.39 -8.89 -11.98
N ILE A 185 -49.78 -9.84 -12.84
CA ILE A 185 -50.29 -11.14 -12.39
C ILE A 185 -49.19 -11.96 -11.71
N ILE A 186 -47.96 -11.92 -12.25
CA ILE A 186 -46.81 -12.60 -11.65
C ILE A 186 -46.49 -12.01 -10.26
N ILE A 187 -46.42 -10.68 -10.15
CA ILE A 187 -46.19 -10.00 -8.87
C ILE A 187 -47.28 -10.34 -7.84
N ILE A 188 -48.56 -10.34 -8.25
CA ILE A 188 -49.67 -10.72 -7.36
C ILE A 188 -49.56 -12.20 -6.94
N MET A 189 -49.16 -13.11 -7.83
CA MET A 189 -48.96 -14.52 -7.46
C MET A 189 -47.79 -14.70 -6.49
N VAL A 190 -46.67 -13.99 -6.68
CA VAL A 190 -45.52 -14.01 -5.75
C VAL A 190 -45.93 -13.47 -4.38
N LEU A 191 -46.65 -12.35 -4.32
CA LEU A 191 -47.14 -11.78 -3.05
C LEU A 191 -48.16 -12.69 -2.34
N ILE A 192 -49.02 -13.41 -3.08
CA ILE A 192 -49.90 -14.43 -2.50
C ILE A 192 -49.09 -15.61 -1.96
N LEU A 193 -48.04 -16.04 -2.67
CA LEU A 193 -47.16 -17.14 -2.22
C LEU A 193 -46.41 -16.75 -0.95
N LEU A 194 -45.84 -15.55 -0.88
CA LEU A 194 -45.18 -14.99 0.31
C LEU A 194 -46.16 -14.83 1.48
N ALA A 195 -47.40 -14.39 1.24
CA ALA A 195 -48.43 -14.32 2.27
C ALA A 195 -48.85 -15.70 2.82
N LEU A 196 -48.88 -16.73 1.96
CA LEU A 196 -49.16 -18.11 2.35
C LEU A 196 -47.99 -18.73 3.13
N VAL A 197 -46.75 -18.45 2.75
CA VAL A 197 -45.54 -18.85 3.49
C VAL A 197 -45.48 -18.15 4.85
N GLY A 198 -45.77 -16.84 4.90
CA GLY A 198 -45.83 -16.08 6.16
C GLY A 198 -46.94 -16.55 7.10
N THR A 199 -48.12 -16.95 6.58
CA THR A 199 -49.17 -17.55 7.42
C THR A 199 -48.84 -18.99 7.86
N ALA A 200 -48.11 -19.77 7.06
CA ALA A 200 -47.59 -21.07 7.49
C ALA A 200 -46.55 -20.91 8.62
N LEU A 201 -45.60 -19.99 8.49
CA LEU A 201 -44.61 -19.67 9.53
C LEU A 201 -45.27 -19.16 10.82
N TYR A 202 -46.25 -18.26 10.73
CA TYR A 202 -46.98 -17.75 11.90
C TYR A 202 -47.80 -18.84 12.62
N LEU A 203 -48.28 -19.87 11.92
CA LEU A 203 -48.96 -21.02 12.51
C LEU A 203 -48.00 -22.06 13.13
N ILE A 204 -46.71 -22.03 12.77
CA ILE A 204 -45.67 -22.90 13.32
C ILE A 204 -44.96 -22.25 14.51
N LEU A 205 -44.83 -20.92 14.52
CA LEU A 205 -44.03 -20.14 15.49
C LEU A 205 -44.86 -19.17 16.36
N GLY A 206 -46.19 -19.31 16.38
CA GLY A 206 -47.09 -18.47 17.18
C GLY A 206 -46.84 -18.59 18.70
N PRO A 207 -46.78 -17.49 19.48
CA PRO A 207 -46.48 -17.56 20.91
C PRO A 207 -47.60 -18.17 21.75
N GLY A 208 -47.24 -18.98 22.75
CA GLY A 208 -48.16 -19.44 23.79
C GLY A 208 -48.48 -18.33 24.82
N ASP A 209 -49.75 -18.27 25.26
CA ASP A 209 -50.26 -17.23 26.15
C ASP A 209 -49.60 -17.19 27.54
N GLY A 210 -49.34 -15.98 28.04
CA GLY A 210 -48.67 -15.76 29.34
C GLY A 210 -48.99 -14.40 29.99
N THR A 211 -50.27 -14.07 30.17
CA THR A 211 -50.71 -12.79 30.77
C THR A 211 -50.27 -12.63 32.24
N GLY A 212 -49.51 -11.59 32.59
CA GLY A 212 -49.01 -11.39 33.97
C GLY A 212 -48.46 -10.00 34.30
N SER A 213 -49.36 -9.02 34.45
CA SER A 213 -49.09 -7.63 34.87
C SER A 213 -48.01 -7.45 35.98
N ARG A 214 -46.86 -6.83 35.64
CA ARG A 214 -45.93 -6.27 36.64
C ARG A 214 -46.36 -4.85 37.02
N ARG A 215 -46.82 -4.66 38.25
CA ARG A 215 -46.85 -3.33 38.90
C ARG A 215 -45.59 -3.17 39.74
N LYS A 216 -44.78 -2.16 39.39
CA LYS A 216 -43.62 -1.72 40.17
C LYS A 216 -44.07 -1.26 41.56
N LYS A 217 -43.39 -1.70 42.62
CA LYS A 217 -43.46 -1.06 43.94
C LYS A 217 -42.18 -1.29 44.71
N ASP A 218 -41.48 -0.20 44.95
CA ASP A 218 -40.29 -0.13 45.80
C ASP A 218 -40.70 -0.33 47.27
N ASN A 219 -39.76 -0.77 48.12
CA ASN A 219 -39.66 -0.35 49.53
C ASN A 219 -38.43 -0.95 50.23
N ASN A 220 -37.61 -0.07 50.80
CA ASN A 220 -36.70 -0.42 51.90
C ASN A 220 -37.51 -0.72 53.18
N SER A 221 -37.06 -1.69 53.98
CA SER A 221 -37.21 -1.67 55.46
C SER A 221 -36.30 -2.71 56.11
N ALA A 222 -35.71 -2.34 57.25
CA ALA A 222 -34.80 -3.20 58.01
C ALA A 222 -35.49 -3.97 59.17
N SER A 223 -34.69 -4.82 59.83
CA SER A 223 -34.77 -5.27 61.24
C SER A 223 -35.43 -6.62 61.56
N THR A 224 -34.59 -7.55 62.07
CA THR A 224 -34.80 -8.50 63.21
C THR A 224 -36.00 -9.47 63.17
N THR A 225 -35.88 -10.76 63.49
CA THR A 225 -35.30 -11.32 64.73
C THR A 225 -35.09 -12.86 64.61
N ASP A 226 -34.29 -13.43 65.52
CA ASP A 226 -34.14 -14.86 65.92
C ASP A 226 -35.31 -15.83 65.62
N THR A 227 -35.15 -17.16 65.49
CA THR A 227 -34.14 -18.07 66.09
C THR A 227 -34.08 -19.46 65.41
N GLN A 228 -33.03 -20.21 65.74
CA GLN A 228 -32.85 -21.69 65.78
C GLN A 228 -32.13 -22.38 64.61
N ALA A 229 -30.97 -22.92 64.97
CA ALA A 229 -30.05 -23.68 64.15
C ALA A 229 -30.50 -25.14 63.96
N VAL A 230 -30.12 -25.70 62.82
CA VAL A 230 -29.88 -27.13 62.63
C VAL A 230 -28.50 -27.23 62.00
N GLU A 231 -27.57 -27.93 62.64
CA GLU A 231 -26.25 -28.20 62.06
C GLU A 231 -26.41 -29.11 60.83
N VAL A 232 -25.94 -28.62 59.68
CA VAL A 232 -25.57 -29.47 58.54
C VAL A 232 -24.10 -29.18 58.30
N THR A 233 -23.29 -30.24 58.31
CA THR A 233 -21.86 -30.17 57.98
C THR A 233 -21.72 -29.92 56.48
N GLU A 234 -21.32 -28.71 56.10
CA GLU A 234 -20.75 -28.47 54.78
C GLU A 234 -19.33 -29.04 54.78
N ASP A 235 -19.06 -29.93 53.83
CA ASP A 235 -17.69 -30.24 53.43
C ASP A 235 -17.13 -28.96 52.79
N THR A 236 -16.08 -28.38 53.40
CA THR A 236 -15.32 -27.30 52.78
C THR A 236 -14.57 -27.87 51.58
N GLU A 237 -15.17 -27.77 50.39
CA GLU A 237 -14.39 -27.61 49.17
C GLU A 237 -13.59 -26.32 49.31
N GLU A 238 -12.28 -26.47 49.14
CA GLU A 238 -11.30 -25.40 49.23
C GLU A 238 -11.49 -24.50 48.01
N GLN A 239 -12.33 -23.46 48.11
CA GLN A 239 -12.34 -22.36 47.16
C GLN A 239 -10.98 -21.67 47.24
N THR A 240 -10.06 -22.10 46.38
CA THR A 240 -8.91 -21.30 45.97
C THR A 240 -9.46 -19.99 45.41
N GLU A 241 -9.19 -18.88 46.09
CA GLU A 241 -9.39 -17.55 45.52
C GLU A 241 -8.51 -17.46 44.27
N THR A 242 -9.12 -17.57 43.09
CA THR A 242 -8.47 -17.23 41.82
C THR A 242 -8.12 -15.75 41.88
N VAL A 243 -6.82 -15.47 41.97
CA VAL A 243 -6.31 -14.10 41.86
C VAL A 243 -6.56 -13.66 40.43
N ALA A 244 -7.38 -12.63 40.23
CA ALA A 244 -7.67 -12.14 38.89
C ALA A 244 -6.38 -11.81 38.13
N GLY A 245 -6.22 -12.39 36.94
CA GLY A 245 -4.98 -12.37 36.17
C GLY A 245 -4.12 -13.62 36.35
N SER A 246 -4.71 -14.73 36.77
CA SER A 246 -4.03 -16.02 36.96
C SER A 246 -3.99 -16.91 35.72
N SER A 247 -4.81 -16.61 34.70
CA SER A 247 -4.83 -17.34 33.43
C SER A 247 -5.11 -16.41 32.26
N CYS A 248 -4.57 -16.75 31.08
CA CYS A 248 -4.76 -15.98 29.85
C CYS A 248 -5.14 -16.88 28.67
N THR A 249 -6.01 -16.40 27.79
CA THR A 249 -6.24 -17.01 26.47
C THR A 249 -5.78 -16.07 25.37
N VAL A 250 -4.79 -16.52 24.60
CA VAL A 250 -4.27 -15.86 23.40
C VAL A 250 -4.93 -16.47 22.16
N LEU A 251 -5.40 -15.61 21.27
CA LEU A 251 -6.26 -15.94 20.15
C LEU A 251 -5.58 -15.47 18.87
N PHE A 252 -5.29 -16.35 17.93
CA PHE A 252 -4.81 -15.95 16.60
C PHE A 252 -5.95 -16.11 15.60
N TYR A 253 -6.28 -15.03 14.90
CA TYR A 253 -7.12 -15.03 13.71
C TYR A 253 -6.20 -14.80 12.51
N MET A 254 -5.82 -15.90 11.85
CA MET A 254 -4.72 -15.93 10.89
C MET A 254 -5.25 -16.28 9.50
N ILE A 255 -5.47 -15.25 8.68
CA ILE A 255 -5.91 -15.39 7.30
C ILE A 255 -4.63 -15.53 6.46
N GLY A 256 -4.43 -16.68 5.82
CA GLY A 256 -3.17 -16.96 5.14
C GLY A 256 -2.97 -16.14 3.86
N SER A 257 -4.05 -15.78 3.17
CA SER A 257 -4.05 -14.94 1.96
C SER A 257 -3.01 -15.34 0.90
N ASN A 258 -2.55 -14.37 0.11
CA ASN A 258 -1.38 -14.53 -0.75
C ASN A 258 -0.04 -14.48 0.01
N LEU A 259 -0.04 -14.09 1.30
CA LEU A 259 1.18 -14.11 2.14
C LEU A 259 1.64 -15.53 2.44
N GLU A 260 0.70 -16.46 2.57
CA GLU A 260 0.96 -17.87 2.83
C GLU A 260 1.09 -18.69 1.55
N SER A 261 0.19 -18.50 0.58
CA SER A 261 0.29 -19.24 -0.70
C SER A 261 1.44 -18.77 -1.60
N GLY A 262 1.85 -17.49 -1.50
CA GLY A 262 2.75 -16.85 -2.46
C GLY A 262 2.10 -16.53 -3.81
N ASP A 263 0.83 -16.89 -4.00
CA ASP A 263 0.05 -16.70 -5.23
C ASP A 263 -0.56 -15.29 -5.26
N SER A 264 -0.07 -14.38 -6.11
CA SER A 264 -0.71 -13.06 -6.24
C SER A 264 -2.08 -13.14 -6.91
N TYR A 265 -3.14 -13.13 -6.12
CA TYR A 265 -4.52 -13.08 -6.62
C TYR A 265 -4.93 -11.63 -6.98
N VAL A 266 -4.40 -11.12 -8.11
CA VAL A 266 -4.87 -9.85 -8.68
C VAL A 266 -5.76 -10.14 -9.88
N ASN A 267 -6.92 -9.47 -9.93
CA ASN A 267 -8.03 -9.67 -10.88
C ASN A 267 -7.71 -9.27 -12.35
N TYR A 268 -6.42 -9.21 -12.72
CA TYR A 268 -5.88 -8.77 -14.01
C TYR A 268 -4.82 -9.70 -14.63
N GLY A 269 -4.53 -10.87 -14.03
CA GLY A 269 -3.85 -11.97 -14.73
C GLY A 269 -2.32 -11.89 -14.76
N VAL A 270 -1.70 -11.40 -13.69
CA VAL A 270 -0.25 -11.49 -13.44
C VAL A 270 -0.01 -12.49 -12.30
N TYR A 271 0.90 -13.43 -12.50
CA TYR A 271 1.37 -14.35 -11.46
C TYR A 271 2.69 -13.82 -10.90
N ASN A 272 2.64 -12.95 -9.90
CA ASN A 272 3.78 -12.70 -9.03
C ASN A 272 3.91 -13.88 -8.06
N SER A 273 5.12 -14.41 -7.91
CA SER A 273 5.48 -15.25 -6.78
C SER A 273 6.07 -14.37 -5.68
N MET A 274 5.28 -14.05 -4.66
CA MET A 274 5.88 -13.73 -3.35
C MET A 274 6.51 -15.01 -2.79
N GLU A 275 7.50 -14.88 -1.92
CA GLU A 275 7.88 -16.01 -1.06
C GLU A 275 6.74 -16.26 -0.08
N GLY A 276 5.89 -17.25 -0.41
CA GLY A 276 4.84 -17.75 0.46
C GLY A 276 5.40 -18.50 1.68
N GLY A 277 4.52 -18.84 2.61
CA GLY A 277 4.88 -19.43 3.91
C GLY A 277 4.99 -18.43 5.05
N CYS A 278 4.63 -17.15 4.84
CA CYS A 278 4.76 -16.11 5.87
C CYS A 278 3.91 -16.40 7.12
N ALA A 279 2.75 -17.05 6.99
CA ALA A 279 1.93 -17.44 8.13
C ALA A 279 2.55 -18.69 8.80
N THR A 280 3.06 -19.64 8.02
CA THR A 280 3.82 -20.79 8.53
C THR A 280 5.06 -20.37 9.33
N ASP A 281 5.85 -19.38 8.89
CA ASP A 281 6.99 -18.86 9.65
C ASP A 281 6.57 -18.31 11.03
N ASN A 282 5.36 -17.75 11.13
CA ASN A 282 4.80 -17.30 12.41
C ASN A 282 4.31 -18.48 13.26
N LEU A 283 3.73 -19.53 12.66
CA LEU A 283 3.37 -20.77 13.34
C LEU A 283 4.59 -21.51 13.92
N ASP A 284 5.72 -21.50 13.21
CA ASP A 284 7.00 -22.03 13.69
C ASP A 284 7.44 -21.33 15.00
N MET A 285 7.19 -20.02 15.15
CA MET A 285 7.45 -19.30 16.41
C MET A 285 6.46 -19.65 17.53
N LEU A 286 5.23 -20.03 17.19
CA LEU A 286 4.22 -20.45 18.19
C LEU A 286 4.48 -21.85 18.74
N ILE A 287 5.07 -22.74 17.94
CA ILE A 287 5.40 -24.11 18.37
C ILE A 287 6.71 -24.18 19.17
N ASP A 288 7.60 -23.21 18.99
CA ASP A 288 8.87 -23.08 19.74
C ASP A 288 8.71 -22.34 21.09
N ALA A 289 7.52 -21.86 21.45
CA ALA A 289 7.24 -21.17 22.72
C ALA A 289 6.97 -22.13 23.89
N ASP A 290 7.46 -21.81 25.10
CA ASP A 290 7.32 -22.61 26.34
C ASP A 290 5.89 -22.50 26.94
N ILE A 291 4.86 -22.99 26.23
CA ILE A 291 3.43 -22.84 26.62
C ILE A 291 3.10 -23.62 27.93
N THR A 292 2.54 -22.92 28.92
CA THR A 292 2.18 -23.46 30.24
C THR A 292 0.68 -23.71 30.45
N ASP A 293 0.31 -24.54 31.44
CA ASP A 293 -1.08 -24.89 31.76
C ASP A 293 -1.99 -23.67 32.09
N ASP A 294 -1.40 -22.53 32.47
CA ASP A 294 -2.11 -21.28 32.81
C ASP A 294 -2.37 -20.38 31.57
N VAL A 295 -1.80 -20.71 30.40
CA VAL A 295 -1.94 -19.95 29.14
C VAL A 295 -2.51 -20.84 28.04
N ASN A 296 -3.71 -20.53 27.56
CA ASN A 296 -4.27 -21.15 26.36
C ASN A 296 -3.80 -20.37 25.13
N VAL A 297 -3.25 -21.05 24.11
CA VAL A 297 -3.05 -20.46 22.78
C VAL A 297 -3.93 -21.22 21.79
N VAL A 298 -4.80 -20.48 21.09
CA VAL A 298 -5.74 -21.02 20.10
C VAL A 298 -5.68 -20.22 18.81
N ILE A 299 -5.93 -20.90 17.68
CA ILE A 299 -5.78 -20.33 16.34
C ILE A 299 -7.00 -20.70 15.50
N GLN A 300 -7.50 -19.78 14.68
CA GLN A 300 -8.30 -20.10 13.50
C GLN A 300 -7.50 -19.73 12.25
N THR A 301 -7.31 -20.70 11.35
CA THR A 301 -6.55 -20.59 10.10
C THR A 301 -7.44 -20.85 8.89
N GLY A 302 -7.15 -20.22 7.77
CA GLY A 302 -7.82 -20.42 6.48
C GLY A 302 -7.48 -19.29 5.51
N GLY A 303 -8.36 -18.96 4.57
CA GLY A 303 -8.21 -17.76 3.73
C GLY A 303 -7.17 -17.82 2.62
N THR A 304 -6.60 -19.00 2.35
CA THR A 304 -5.60 -19.25 1.31
C THR A 304 -5.82 -20.62 0.68
N GLY A 305 -5.64 -20.71 -0.64
CA GLY A 305 -5.71 -21.98 -1.38
C GLY A 305 -4.58 -22.98 -1.08
N TYR A 306 -3.56 -22.57 -0.33
CA TYR A 306 -2.40 -23.39 0.05
C TYR A 306 -1.78 -22.89 1.35
N TRP A 307 -1.37 -23.82 2.21
CA TRP A 307 -0.49 -23.57 3.35
C TRP A 307 0.81 -24.36 3.22
N ALA A 308 1.92 -23.77 3.65
CA ALA A 308 3.29 -24.26 3.51
C ALA A 308 3.78 -25.13 4.71
N ASN A 309 2.87 -25.61 5.56
CA ASN A 309 3.18 -26.29 6.81
C ASN A 309 3.19 -27.84 6.73
N ASP A 310 3.76 -28.47 7.76
CA ASP A 310 3.64 -29.91 8.08
C ASP A 310 2.69 -30.17 9.29
N TYR A 311 1.89 -29.16 9.70
CA TYR A 311 1.03 -29.15 10.90
C TYR A 311 -0.42 -29.61 10.68
N GLY A 312 -0.88 -29.67 9.43
CA GLY A 312 -2.23 -30.15 9.07
C GLY A 312 -3.28 -29.05 8.86
N MET A 313 -2.85 -27.80 8.66
CA MET A 313 -3.74 -26.76 8.14
C MET A 313 -3.84 -26.89 6.62
N GLU A 314 -5.06 -27.02 6.10
CA GLU A 314 -5.37 -27.31 4.69
C GLU A 314 -5.90 -26.05 3.96
N GLY A 315 -5.69 -25.97 2.64
CA GLY A 315 -5.98 -24.78 1.82
C GLY A 315 -7.41 -24.67 1.28
N ASP A 316 -8.26 -25.66 1.54
CA ASP A 316 -9.68 -25.69 1.16
C ASP A 316 -10.62 -25.67 2.38
N HIS A 317 -10.10 -25.28 3.55
CA HIS A 317 -10.77 -25.34 4.85
C HIS A 317 -10.42 -24.15 5.76
N VAL A 318 -11.40 -23.67 6.55
CA VAL A 318 -11.14 -22.91 7.77
C VAL A 318 -11.14 -23.87 8.96
N GLN A 319 -10.05 -23.92 9.71
CA GLN A 319 -9.83 -24.87 10.80
C GLN A 319 -9.47 -24.14 12.11
N ARG A 320 -9.82 -24.76 13.25
CA ARG A 320 -9.51 -24.28 14.61
C ARG A 320 -8.54 -25.23 15.30
N PHE A 321 -7.49 -24.67 15.89
CA PHE A 321 -6.44 -25.40 16.60
C PHE A 321 -6.25 -24.87 18.02
N GLN A 322 -5.76 -25.72 18.91
CA GLN A 322 -5.08 -25.34 20.15
C GLN A 322 -3.60 -25.64 19.99
N VAL A 323 -2.73 -24.68 20.30
CA VAL A 323 -1.28 -24.92 20.38
C VAL A 323 -0.97 -25.56 21.74
N THR A 324 -0.04 -26.50 21.72
CA THR A 324 0.54 -27.12 22.92
C THR A 324 2.05 -27.13 22.76
N ASP A 325 2.79 -27.36 23.85
CA ASP A 325 4.26 -27.53 23.95
C ASP A 325 4.92 -28.45 22.88
N THR A 326 4.15 -29.21 22.07
CA THR A 326 4.70 -30.06 21.00
C THR A 326 3.85 -30.22 19.74
N GLU A 327 2.58 -29.79 19.71
CA GLU A 327 1.70 -29.97 18.55
C GLU A 327 0.56 -28.95 18.46
N PHE A 328 0.11 -28.67 17.23
CA PHE A 328 -1.18 -28.04 16.94
C PHE A 328 -2.28 -29.11 16.96
N VAL A 329 -3.19 -29.02 17.93
CA VAL A 329 -4.31 -29.96 18.08
C VAL A 329 -5.57 -29.39 17.45
N GLU A 330 -5.95 -29.91 16.28
CA GLU A 330 -7.21 -29.58 15.61
C GLU A 330 -8.41 -29.84 16.54
N LYS A 331 -9.37 -28.90 16.55
CA LYS A 331 -10.59 -28.94 17.36
C LYS A 331 -11.85 -28.93 16.52
N GLU A 332 -11.84 -28.21 15.41
CA GLU A 332 -13.00 -28.04 14.54
C GLU A 332 -12.56 -27.67 13.12
N ASP A 333 -13.19 -28.29 12.12
CA ASP A 333 -13.12 -27.96 10.70
C ASP A 333 -14.47 -27.34 10.32
N LEU A 334 -14.45 -26.07 9.90
CA LEU A 334 -15.63 -25.30 9.46
C LEU A 334 -15.89 -25.46 7.95
N GLY A 335 -14.92 -26.02 7.21
CA GLY A 335 -14.93 -26.13 5.77
C GLY A 335 -14.76 -24.79 5.05
N ASP A 336 -15.37 -24.72 3.87
CA ASP A 336 -15.29 -23.64 2.90
C ASP A 336 -16.14 -22.41 3.35
N VAL A 337 -15.57 -21.56 4.20
CA VAL A 337 -16.16 -20.29 4.68
C VAL A 337 -15.17 -19.13 4.55
N CYS A 338 -15.64 -17.94 4.22
CA CYS A 338 -14.80 -16.74 4.12
C CYS A 338 -14.39 -16.25 5.52
N MET A 339 -13.11 -15.98 5.73
CA MET A 339 -12.59 -15.39 6.98
C MET A 339 -12.73 -13.85 7.03
N CYS A 340 -13.03 -13.20 5.92
CA CYS A 340 -13.28 -11.75 5.85
C CYS A 340 -14.77 -11.39 6.05
N GLU A 341 -15.48 -12.15 6.89
CA GLU A 341 -16.90 -11.96 7.21
C GLU A 341 -17.08 -11.72 8.72
N GLU A 342 -17.89 -10.72 9.10
CA GLU A 342 -18.28 -10.41 10.50
C GLU A 342 -18.63 -11.69 11.28
N SER A 343 -19.47 -12.53 10.68
CA SER A 343 -19.99 -13.74 11.31
C SER A 343 -18.94 -14.83 11.55
N THR A 344 -17.86 -14.87 10.77
CA THR A 344 -16.77 -15.86 10.93
C THR A 344 -15.86 -15.48 12.10
N LEU A 345 -15.58 -14.18 12.27
CA LEU A 345 -14.89 -13.68 13.46
C LEU A 345 -15.79 -13.81 14.70
N GLU A 346 -17.07 -13.46 14.60
CA GLU A 346 -18.05 -13.57 15.70
C GLU A 346 -18.11 -15.02 16.24
N ASP A 347 -18.25 -16.00 15.36
CA ASP A 347 -18.33 -17.42 15.76
C ASP A 347 -17.03 -17.88 16.41
N TYR A 348 -15.87 -17.45 15.91
CA TYR A 348 -14.57 -17.79 16.52
C TYR A 348 -14.45 -17.23 17.94
N LEU A 349 -14.73 -15.93 18.14
CA LEU A 349 -14.65 -15.31 19.45
C LEU A 349 -15.62 -15.97 20.45
N LYS A 350 -16.87 -16.25 20.02
CA LYS A 350 -17.86 -16.98 20.85
C LYS A 350 -17.43 -18.40 21.17
N TRP A 351 -16.83 -19.09 20.20
CA TRP A 351 -16.27 -20.43 20.39
C TRP A 351 -15.16 -20.41 21.42
N VAL A 352 -14.23 -19.44 21.37
CA VAL A 352 -13.15 -19.38 22.36
C VAL A 352 -13.69 -19.06 23.76
N LYS A 353 -14.54 -18.03 23.91
CA LYS A 353 -15.17 -17.69 25.20
C LYS A 353 -15.89 -18.88 25.85
N THR A 354 -16.41 -19.79 25.04
CA THR A 354 -17.09 -21.01 25.50
C THR A 354 -16.13 -22.13 25.90
N ASN A 355 -15.02 -22.31 25.17
CA ASN A 355 -14.14 -23.48 25.30
C ASN A 355 -12.86 -23.22 26.11
N TYR A 356 -12.33 -21.99 26.12
CA TYR A 356 -11.12 -21.58 26.84
C TYR A 356 -11.36 -20.33 27.70
N PRO A 357 -12.26 -20.40 28.69
CA PRO A 357 -12.53 -19.28 29.57
C PRO A 357 -11.34 -18.99 30.49
N SER A 358 -10.79 -17.78 30.41
CA SER A 358 -9.68 -17.28 31.23
C SER A 358 -9.98 -15.91 31.83
N ASP A 359 -9.13 -15.47 32.77
CA ASP A 359 -9.24 -14.14 33.41
C ASP A 359 -8.94 -13.01 32.42
N ARG A 360 -8.09 -13.27 31.42
CA ARG A 360 -7.52 -12.31 30.46
C ARG A 360 -7.63 -12.85 29.04
N TYR A 361 -7.80 -11.97 28.05
CA TYR A 361 -7.82 -12.33 26.63
C TYR A 361 -6.92 -11.40 25.80
N ILE A 362 -6.14 -11.98 24.89
CA ILE A 362 -5.32 -11.25 23.93
C ILE A 362 -5.70 -11.74 22.52
N LEU A 363 -6.12 -10.81 21.66
CA LEU A 363 -6.46 -11.10 20.27
C LEU A 363 -5.31 -10.69 19.36
N VAL A 364 -4.86 -11.60 18.50
CA VAL A 364 -3.87 -11.37 17.44
C VAL A 364 -4.57 -11.51 16.10
N MET A 365 -4.61 -10.42 15.34
CA MET A 365 -5.17 -10.35 13.98
C MET A 365 -3.99 -10.37 13.00
N TRP A 366 -3.79 -11.46 12.28
CA TRP A 366 -2.66 -11.68 11.36
C TRP A 366 -3.17 -11.80 9.93
N ASP A 367 -2.73 -10.88 9.05
CA ASP A 367 -2.76 -10.89 7.57
C ASP A 367 -2.35 -9.47 7.07
N HIS A 368 -2.72 -9.09 5.84
CA HIS A 368 -2.75 -7.71 5.34
C HIS A 368 -3.56 -6.75 6.21
N GLY A 369 -3.25 -5.46 6.07
CA GLY A 369 -4.12 -4.36 6.46
C GLY A 369 -3.93 -3.17 5.52
N GLY A 370 -4.97 -2.34 5.36
CA GLY A 370 -4.99 -1.19 4.43
C GLY A 370 -5.50 0.11 5.05
N GLY A 371 -5.62 0.14 6.38
CA GLY A 371 -6.27 1.23 7.11
C GLY A 371 -7.70 1.48 6.64
N MET A 372 -8.16 2.72 6.71
CA MET A 372 -9.55 3.10 6.36
C MET A 372 -9.84 3.12 4.84
N SER A 373 -8.82 2.94 4.00
CA SER A 373 -8.88 3.40 2.61
C SER A 373 -9.60 2.46 1.64
N THR A 374 -9.35 1.15 1.74
CA THR A 374 -9.73 0.15 0.72
C THR A 374 -9.96 -1.26 1.24
N THR A 375 -9.14 -1.71 2.21
CA THR A 375 -9.05 -3.15 2.57
C THR A 375 -9.01 -3.44 4.07
N ALA A 376 -9.25 -2.44 4.94
CA ALA A 376 -9.33 -2.58 6.40
C ALA A 376 -8.34 -3.62 6.98
N PHE A 377 -8.81 -4.83 7.34
CA PHE A 377 -7.98 -5.97 7.73
C PHE A 377 -8.29 -7.23 6.89
N GLY A 378 -7.24 -7.95 6.48
CA GLY A 378 -7.34 -9.29 5.88
C GLY A 378 -7.70 -9.35 4.40
N SER A 379 -7.39 -10.47 3.75
CA SER A 379 -7.75 -10.77 2.37
C SER A 379 -7.95 -12.27 2.15
N ASP A 380 -9.20 -12.74 2.11
CA ASP A 380 -9.50 -14.13 1.80
C ASP A 380 -9.27 -14.39 0.30
N THR A 381 -8.27 -15.22 0.00
CA THR A 381 -7.93 -15.62 -1.38
C THR A 381 -8.51 -16.98 -1.76
N SER A 382 -9.08 -17.73 -0.80
CA SER A 382 -9.75 -19.01 -1.04
C SER A 382 -11.23 -18.85 -1.41
N VAL A 383 -11.96 -18.00 -0.68
CA VAL A 383 -13.41 -17.83 -0.76
C VAL A 383 -13.73 -16.36 -0.98
N ASN A 384 -14.68 -16.06 -1.88
CA ASN A 384 -15.04 -14.69 -2.27
C ASN A 384 -13.83 -13.77 -2.59
N HIS A 385 -12.86 -14.30 -3.33
CA HIS A 385 -11.57 -13.67 -3.66
C HIS A 385 -11.56 -12.12 -3.64
N GLY A 386 -10.97 -11.54 -2.59
CA GLY A 386 -10.77 -10.10 -2.45
C GLY A 386 -11.76 -9.36 -1.52
N ASP A 387 -12.65 -10.07 -0.82
CA ASP A 387 -13.33 -9.51 0.35
C ASP A 387 -12.33 -9.27 1.50
N THR A 388 -12.59 -8.24 2.32
CA THR A 388 -11.75 -7.82 3.45
C THR A 388 -12.62 -7.48 4.66
N LEU A 389 -12.13 -7.68 5.88
CA LEU A 389 -12.92 -7.48 7.09
C LEU A 389 -12.88 -6.00 7.54
N GLU A 390 -14.03 -5.34 7.46
CA GLU A 390 -14.16 -3.92 7.80
C GLU A 390 -13.99 -3.65 9.30
N ILE A 391 -13.53 -2.44 9.64
CA ILE A 391 -13.32 -2.03 11.05
C ILE A 391 -14.62 -2.07 11.85
N ALA A 392 -15.74 -1.74 11.22
CA ALA A 392 -17.07 -1.85 11.83
C ALA A 392 -17.49 -3.30 12.09
N ASP A 393 -17.10 -4.24 11.23
CA ASP A 393 -17.43 -5.65 11.36
C ASP A 393 -16.58 -6.31 12.46
N MET A 394 -15.30 -5.94 12.57
CA MET A 394 -14.47 -6.30 13.72
C MET A 394 -15.10 -5.85 15.04
N ALA A 395 -15.53 -4.59 15.12
CA ALA A 395 -16.17 -4.04 16.32
C ALA A 395 -17.50 -4.74 16.66
N GLN A 396 -18.35 -5.03 15.66
CA GLN A 396 -19.60 -5.76 15.86
C GLN A 396 -19.39 -7.21 16.30
N ALA A 397 -18.44 -7.93 15.70
CA ALA A 397 -18.08 -9.29 16.11
C ALA A 397 -17.57 -9.34 17.56
N MET A 398 -16.76 -8.36 17.97
CA MET A 398 -16.26 -8.23 19.34
C MET A 398 -17.39 -7.85 20.33
N GLU A 399 -18.31 -6.97 19.97
CA GLU A 399 -19.52 -6.66 20.76
C GLU A 399 -20.37 -7.92 20.98
N ALA A 400 -20.66 -8.65 19.91
CA ALA A 400 -21.53 -9.80 19.94
C ALA A 400 -20.93 -11.00 20.69
N ALA A 401 -19.60 -11.12 20.72
CA ALA A 401 -18.88 -12.09 21.56
C ALA A 401 -18.89 -11.71 23.05
N ASP A 402 -19.05 -10.42 23.39
CA ASP A 402 -19.03 -9.90 24.77
C ASP A 402 -17.70 -10.24 25.48
N ILE A 403 -16.58 -10.17 24.74
CA ILE A 403 -15.22 -10.31 25.30
C ILE A 403 -14.61 -8.91 25.41
N LYS A 404 -14.01 -8.61 26.56
CA LYS A 404 -13.06 -7.51 26.72
C LYS A 404 -11.66 -8.10 26.64
N PHE A 405 -10.86 -7.64 25.69
CA PHE A 405 -9.46 -8.00 25.52
C PHE A 405 -8.59 -7.03 26.31
N ASP A 406 -7.58 -7.57 26.99
CA ASP A 406 -6.47 -6.78 27.53
C ASP A 406 -5.75 -6.05 26.40
N MET A 407 -5.63 -6.70 25.24
CA MET A 407 -4.87 -6.21 24.10
C MET A 407 -5.37 -6.83 22.80
N THR A 408 -5.48 -6.00 21.76
CA THR A 408 -5.64 -6.44 20.37
C THR A 408 -4.36 -6.10 19.61
N ILE A 409 -3.66 -7.10 19.10
CA ILE A 409 -2.43 -6.98 18.34
C ILE A 409 -2.76 -7.18 16.87
N PHE A 410 -2.67 -6.12 16.08
CA PHE A 410 -2.68 -6.23 14.63
C PHE A 410 -1.28 -6.58 14.16
N ASN A 411 -1.05 -7.84 13.83
CA ASN A 411 0.06 -8.28 12.98
C ASN A 411 -0.33 -8.00 11.51
N ALA A 412 -0.60 -6.73 11.22
CA ALA A 412 -1.07 -6.25 9.92
C ALA A 412 -0.57 -4.83 9.65
N CYS A 413 -0.36 -4.52 8.38
CA CYS A 413 0.04 -3.20 7.91
C CYS A 413 -1.01 -2.13 8.25
N LEU A 414 -0.59 -0.89 8.50
CA LEU A 414 -1.45 0.31 8.39
C LEU A 414 -2.67 0.34 9.35
N MET A 415 -2.68 -0.47 10.41
CA MET A 415 -3.79 -0.58 11.38
C MET A 415 -3.71 0.42 12.56
N ALA A 416 -2.60 1.15 12.73
CA ALA A 416 -2.49 2.20 13.75
C ALA A 416 -3.19 3.49 13.31
N THR A 417 -4.50 3.40 13.17
CA THR A 417 -5.40 4.51 12.84
C THR A 417 -6.23 4.87 14.07
N VAL A 418 -6.49 6.16 14.26
CA VAL A 418 -7.35 6.64 15.37
C VAL A 418 -8.77 6.09 15.25
N GLU A 419 -9.22 5.84 14.03
CA GLU A 419 -10.51 5.26 13.71
C GLU A 419 -10.63 3.80 14.17
N THR A 420 -9.60 2.98 13.95
CA THR A 420 -9.54 1.59 14.49
C THR A 420 -9.46 1.62 16.00
N ALA A 421 -8.58 2.44 16.57
CA ALA A 421 -8.41 2.54 18.03
C ALA A 421 -9.72 2.98 18.73
N ASN A 422 -10.48 3.92 18.14
CA ASN A 422 -11.78 4.34 18.66
C ASN A 422 -12.82 3.21 18.56
N ALA A 423 -12.94 2.55 17.41
CA ALA A 423 -13.89 1.46 17.18
C ALA A 423 -13.68 0.28 18.15
N LEU A 424 -12.42 -0.02 18.49
CA LEU A 424 -12.07 -1.08 19.43
C LEU A 424 -12.12 -0.66 20.90
N SER A 425 -12.25 0.63 21.23
CA SER A 425 -12.20 1.13 22.61
C SER A 425 -13.18 0.48 23.59
N PRO A 426 -14.41 0.07 23.22
CA PRO A 426 -15.27 -0.66 24.16
C PRO A 426 -14.76 -2.07 24.45
N TYR A 427 -14.05 -2.69 23.51
CA TYR A 427 -13.76 -4.14 23.46
C TYR A 427 -12.30 -4.51 23.72
N SER A 428 -11.35 -3.59 23.56
CA SER A 428 -9.93 -3.76 23.90
C SER A 428 -9.48 -2.67 24.86
N ASP A 429 -8.60 -2.94 25.82
CA ASP A 429 -7.98 -1.90 26.67
C ASP A 429 -6.77 -1.26 25.97
N TYR A 430 -5.97 -2.07 25.28
CA TYR A 430 -4.87 -1.61 24.45
C TYR A 430 -4.95 -2.14 23.02
N MET A 431 -4.32 -1.45 22.09
CA MET A 431 -4.11 -1.88 20.71
C MET A 431 -2.61 -1.81 20.39
N ILE A 432 -2.04 -2.85 19.76
CA ILE A 432 -0.70 -2.78 19.15
C ILE A 432 -0.86 -2.85 17.64
N ALA A 433 -0.35 -1.85 16.94
CA ALA A 433 -0.48 -1.75 15.49
C ALA A 433 0.64 -0.89 14.87
N SER A 434 0.81 -1.02 13.56
CA SER A 434 1.74 -0.23 12.76
C SER A 434 1.02 0.89 12.01
N GLU A 435 1.63 2.08 11.95
CA GLU A 435 1.20 3.14 11.04
C GLU A 435 1.61 2.83 9.60
N GLU A 436 2.66 2.02 9.42
CA GLU A 436 3.32 1.72 8.13
C GLU A 436 3.05 0.26 7.70
N VAL A 437 3.50 -0.10 6.49
CA VAL A 437 3.66 -1.50 6.10
C VAL A 437 4.62 -2.26 7.03
N ILE A 438 4.30 -3.52 7.32
CA ILE A 438 5.14 -4.44 8.09
C ILE A 438 5.56 -5.62 7.23
N TYR A 439 6.70 -6.23 7.56
CA TYR A 439 7.14 -7.50 6.95
C TYR A 439 6.82 -8.68 7.88
N SER A 440 6.67 -9.88 7.30
CA SER A 440 6.27 -11.11 8.01
C SER A 440 7.21 -11.54 9.13
N PHE A 441 8.50 -11.23 9.01
CA PHE A 441 9.51 -11.44 10.06
C PHE A 441 9.40 -10.47 11.24
N GLY A 442 8.49 -9.49 11.17
CA GLY A 442 8.42 -8.37 12.10
C GLY A 442 8.12 -8.80 13.52
N TYR A 443 7.20 -9.74 13.75
CA TYR A 443 6.78 -10.11 15.11
C TYR A 443 7.54 -11.33 15.60
N ASP A 444 8.22 -11.21 16.75
CA ASP A 444 8.79 -12.34 17.47
C ASP A 444 7.72 -12.89 18.43
N HIS A 445 6.92 -13.84 17.96
CA HIS A 445 5.84 -14.42 18.77
C HIS A 445 6.35 -15.24 19.96
N GLN A 446 7.50 -15.90 19.80
CA GLN A 446 8.10 -16.72 20.85
C GLN A 446 8.44 -15.88 22.08
N VAL A 447 9.17 -14.78 21.91
CA VAL A 447 9.71 -13.99 23.03
C VAL A 447 8.64 -13.40 23.94
N TRP A 448 7.50 -12.94 23.41
CA TRP A 448 6.43 -12.39 24.27
C TRP A 448 5.49 -13.48 24.80
N LEU A 449 5.28 -14.59 24.09
CA LEU A 449 4.55 -15.74 24.64
C LEU A 449 5.31 -16.39 25.78
N ASP A 450 6.63 -16.56 25.67
CA ASP A 450 7.49 -17.04 26.75
C ASP A 450 7.38 -16.13 27.99
N ALA A 451 7.37 -14.80 27.79
CA ALA A 451 7.21 -13.84 28.89
C ALA A 451 5.84 -13.97 29.57
N LEU A 452 4.76 -14.14 28.81
CA LEU A 452 3.41 -14.38 29.33
C LEU A 452 3.28 -15.74 30.04
N CYS A 453 3.92 -16.79 29.52
CA CYS A 453 3.88 -18.13 30.13
C CYS A 453 4.72 -18.22 31.40
N GLN A 454 5.75 -17.39 31.54
CA GLN A 454 6.56 -17.23 32.76
C GLN A 454 5.85 -16.41 33.85
N ASP A 455 5.02 -15.42 33.47
CA ASP A 455 4.21 -14.63 34.38
C ASP A 455 2.84 -14.28 33.74
N PRO A 456 1.80 -15.13 33.91
CA PRO A 456 0.45 -14.86 33.38
C PRO A 456 -0.19 -13.58 33.93
N ALA A 457 0.35 -13.02 35.01
CA ALA A 457 -0.07 -11.76 35.63
C ALA A 457 0.74 -10.54 35.16
N ILE A 458 1.67 -10.69 34.20
CA ILE A 458 2.45 -9.60 33.60
C ILE A 458 1.52 -8.49 33.11
N SER A 459 1.85 -7.23 33.43
CA SER A 459 1.01 -6.11 33.01
C SER A 459 0.95 -6.03 31.48
N SER A 460 -0.21 -5.67 30.92
CA SER A 460 -0.37 -5.53 29.47
C SER A 460 0.62 -4.52 28.89
N GLU A 461 0.99 -3.48 29.65
CA GLU A 461 2.02 -2.49 29.30
C GLU A 461 3.43 -3.09 29.18
N GLU A 462 3.84 -3.96 30.12
CA GLU A 462 5.14 -4.63 30.08
C GLU A 462 5.20 -5.72 28.99
N LEU A 463 4.10 -6.46 28.79
CA LEU A 463 3.97 -7.45 27.73
C LEU A 463 3.97 -6.79 26.34
N GLY A 464 3.17 -5.74 26.15
CA GLY A 464 3.10 -5.00 24.89
C GLY A 464 4.39 -4.29 24.54
N LYS A 465 5.13 -3.82 25.56
CA LYS A 465 6.52 -3.39 25.37
C LYS A 465 7.43 -4.52 24.88
N THR A 466 7.24 -5.75 25.37
CA THR A 466 8.04 -6.91 24.95
C THR A 466 7.77 -7.24 23.48
N VAL A 467 6.50 -7.19 23.03
CA VAL A 467 6.12 -7.30 21.61
C VAL A 467 6.86 -6.25 20.76
N ILE A 468 6.82 -4.99 21.17
CA ILE A 468 7.37 -3.86 20.39
C ILE A 468 8.92 -3.85 20.39
N ASP A 469 9.57 -4.19 21.49
CA ASP A 469 11.04 -4.26 21.56
C ASP A 469 11.57 -5.50 20.79
N GLY A 470 10.84 -6.62 20.77
CA GLY A 470 11.13 -7.77 19.90
C GLY A 470 10.99 -7.42 18.42
N PHE A 471 9.90 -6.75 18.05
CA PHE A 471 9.68 -6.27 16.68
C PHE A 471 10.81 -5.36 16.18
N LYS A 472 11.24 -4.41 17.03
CA LYS A 472 12.40 -3.58 16.73
C LYS A 472 13.68 -4.41 16.58
N ALA A 473 13.90 -5.45 17.39
CA ALA A 473 15.11 -6.26 17.33
C ALA A 473 15.23 -7.00 15.98
N ASN A 474 14.13 -7.58 15.49
CA ASN A 474 14.09 -8.27 14.20
C ASN A 474 14.41 -7.31 13.03
N TYR A 475 13.84 -6.10 13.04
CA TYR A 475 14.15 -5.08 12.04
C TYR A 475 15.59 -4.55 12.14
N ASP A 476 16.14 -4.38 13.35
CA ASP A 476 17.54 -3.98 13.55
C ASP A 476 18.50 -5.06 13.02
N GLU A 477 18.22 -6.34 13.26
CA GLU A 477 19.01 -7.47 12.74
C GLU A 477 18.92 -7.54 11.21
N PHE A 478 17.71 -7.50 10.65
CA PHE A 478 17.47 -7.50 9.21
C PHE A 478 18.17 -6.32 8.53
N ASN A 479 18.05 -5.10 9.07
CA ASN A 479 18.77 -3.93 8.58
C ASN A 479 20.29 -4.10 8.69
N SER A 480 20.81 -4.74 9.74
CA SER A 480 22.25 -5.01 9.86
C SER A 480 22.78 -5.96 8.77
N MET A 481 21.92 -6.84 8.24
CA MET A 481 22.24 -7.78 7.17
C MET A 481 22.08 -7.17 5.77
N TYR A 482 21.00 -6.40 5.54
CA TYR A 482 20.57 -6.01 4.19
C TYR A 482 20.71 -4.50 3.84
N SER A 483 20.96 -3.61 4.81
CA SER A 483 21.07 -2.16 4.56
C SER A 483 22.14 -1.75 3.54
N SER A 484 23.18 -2.58 3.39
CA SER A 484 24.22 -2.37 2.37
C SER A 484 23.74 -2.53 0.91
N VAL A 485 22.55 -3.11 0.70
CA VAL A 485 21.98 -3.35 -0.63
C VAL A 485 20.78 -2.42 -0.89
N ASN A 486 19.81 -2.38 0.03
CA ASN A 486 18.48 -1.80 -0.23
C ASN A 486 18.15 -0.51 0.55
N GLY A 487 19.08 0.02 1.35
CA GLY A 487 18.78 1.10 2.31
C GLY A 487 18.25 0.56 3.65
N GLU A 488 17.92 1.44 4.59
CA GLU A 488 17.31 1.02 5.86
C GLU A 488 15.80 0.81 5.66
N TYR A 489 15.32 -0.40 5.92
CA TYR A 489 13.90 -0.73 5.92
C TYR A 489 13.18 0.03 7.03
N MET A 490 12.13 0.75 6.64
CA MET A 490 11.27 1.50 7.55
C MET A 490 10.42 0.58 8.41
N TYR A 491 10.18 0.99 9.65
CA TYR A 491 9.31 0.32 10.60
C TYR A 491 8.73 1.31 11.61
N GLY A 492 7.52 1.02 12.09
CA GLY A 492 6.91 1.72 13.21
C GLY A 492 5.91 0.81 13.90
N LEU A 493 6.01 0.65 15.21
CA LEU A 493 5.02 -0.10 15.98
C LEU A 493 4.73 0.61 17.29
N ALA A 494 3.44 0.84 17.56
CA ALA A 494 2.95 1.58 18.70
C ALA A 494 1.96 0.73 19.52
N MET A 495 1.97 0.95 20.84
CA MET A 495 0.96 0.50 21.79
C MET A 495 0.09 1.69 22.17
N ILE A 496 -1.21 1.57 21.93
CA ILE A 496 -2.21 2.61 22.09
C ILE A 496 -3.18 2.22 23.20
N ASP A 497 -3.41 3.13 24.13
CA ASP A 497 -4.53 3.13 25.08
C ASP A 497 -5.80 3.55 24.32
N THR A 498 -6.76 2.63 24.20
CA THR A 498 -7.93 2.81 23.32
C THR A 498 -8.99 3.73 23.93
N GLU A 499 -9.12 3.80 25.26
CA GLU A 499 -10.01 4.74 25.94
C GLU A 499 -9.53 6.18 25.65
N LYS A 500 -8.23 6.42 25.75
CA LYS A 500 -7.63 7.71 25.38
C LYS A 500 -7.66 7.98 23.89
N ALA A 501 -7.56 6.96 23.04
CA ALA A 501 -7.75 7.13 21.59
C ALA A 501 -9.18 7.57 21.25
N SER A 502 -10.19 7.12 22.02
CA SER A 502 -11.56 7.63 21.90
C SER A 502 -11.71 9.08 22.37
N GLU A 503 -11.03 9.47 23.45
CA GLU A 503 -10.94 10.90 23.80
C GLU A 503 -10.23 11.74 22.73
N LEU A 504 -9.15 11.22 22.12
CA LEU A 504 -8.46 11.83 20.99
C LEU A 504 -9.43 12.01 19.81
N GLN A 505 -10.22 10.99 19.47
CA GLN A 505 -11.21 11.07 18.40
C GLN A 505 -12.26 12.16 18.63
N THR A 506 -12.68 12.37 19.88
CA THR A 506 -13.55 13.50 20.24
C THR A 506 -12.88 14.85 19.99
N LYS A 507 -11.61 15.00 20.39
CA LYS A 507 -10.81 16.23 20.19
C LYS A 507 -10.50 16.48 18.71
N LEU A 508 -10.29 15.42 17.94
CA LEU A 508 -10.04 15.43 16.50
C LEU A 508 -11.28 15.89 15.72
N ASN A 509 -12.47 15.40 16.09
CA ASN A 509 -13.73 15.91 15.54
C ASN A 509 -13.92 17.41 15.79
N ASP A 510 -13.60 17.92 16.98
CA ASP A 510 -13.67 19.36 17.26
C ASP A 510 -12.66 20.17 16.42
N TYR A 511 -11.46 19.62 16.19
CA TYR A 511 -10.45 20.23 15.30
C TYR A 511 -10.90 20.25 13.82
N PHE A 512 -11.48 19.17 13.31
CA PHE A 512 -11.98 19.13 11.92
C PHE A 512 -13.15 20.06 11.66
N LYS A 513 -13.91 20.45 12.68
CA LYS A 513 -14.85 21.56 12.58
C LYS A 513 -14.15 22.91 12.36
N THR A 514 -13.02 23.17 13.03
CA THR A 514 -12.20 24.37 12.76
C THR A 514 -11.61 24.33 11.34
N ALA A 515 -11.21 23.14 10.87
CA ALA A 515 -10.75 22.94 9.50
C ALA A 515 -11.87 23.21 8.47
N ASP A 516 -13.09 22.75 8.71
CA ASP A 516 -14.25 23.04 7.86
C ASP A 516 -14.55 24.55 7.79
N GLU A 517 -14.57 25.24 8.94
CA GLU A 517 -14.71 26.70 8.98
C GLU A 517 -13.63 27.42 8.12
N ALA A 518 -12.42 26.88 8.02
CA ALA A 518 -11.35 27.39 7.14
C ALA A 518 -11.64 27.15 5.63
N ILE A 519 -12.27 26.03 5.25
CA ILE A 519 -12.72 25.79 3.88
C ILE A 519 -13.77 26.83 3.46
N TYR A 520 -14.72 27.19 4.34
CA TYR A 520 -15.68 28.27 4.07
C TYR A 520 -15.02 29.65 3.94
N ASP A 521 -13.92 29.89 4.67
CA ASP A 521 -13.10 31.12 4.62
C ASP A 521 -12.12 31.18 3.42
N LYS A 522 -12.28 30.30 2.43
CA LYS A 522 -11.48 30.21 1.19
C LYS A 522 -10.02 29.76 1.38
N LYS A 523 -9.74 28.92 2.38
CA LYS A 523 -8.39 28.42 2.72
C LYS A 523 -8.10 26.97 2.29
N LEU A 524 -8.71 26.49 1.21
CA LEU A 524 -8.41 25.16 0.66
C LEU A 524 -6.89 24.96 0.41
N GLN A 525 -6.18 26.00 -0.06
CA GLN A 525 -4.73 25.90 -0.31
C GLN A 525 -3.93 25.64 0.99
N ASP A 526 -4.28 26.28 2.10
CA ASP A 526 -3.64 26.07 3.40
C ASP A 526 -3.73 24.59 3.83
N TYR A 527 -4.87 23.93 3.58
CA TYR A 527 -5.04 22.48 3.83
C TYR A 527 -4.19 21.64 2.87
N LEU A 528 -4.23 21.92 1.57
CA LEU A 528 -3.52 21.11 0.57
C LEU A 528 -2.00 21.18 0.72
N THR A 529 -1.45 22.38 0.95
CA THR A 529 -0.02 22.55 1.25
C THR A 529 0.35 21.87 2.56
N ALA A 530 -0.47 21.99 3.62
CA ALA A 530 -0.18 21.31 4.87
C ALA A 530 -0.18 19.78 4.69
N ARG A 531 -1.25 19.22 4.09
CA ARG A 531 -1.44 17.78 3.86
C ARG A 531 -0.38 17.17 2.93
N ASN A 532 0.16 17.92 1.97
CA ASN A 532 1.34 17.53 1.17
C ASN A 532 2.60 17.37 2.01
N ASN A 533 2.80 18.27 2.98
CA ASN A 533 4.01 18.35 3.79
C ASN A 533 3.98 17.45 5.03
N CYS A 534 2.94 16.63 5.16
CA CYS A 534 2.79 15.65 6.23
C CYS A 534 3.39 14.31 5.84
N GLY A 535 3.92 13.61 6.83
CA GLY A 535 4.17 12.19 6.76
C GLY A 535 2.95 11.39 6.27
N ASN A 536 3.15 10.63 5.20
CA ASN A 536 2.17 9.67 4.65
C ASN A 536 2.64 8.24 4.92
N PHE A 537 1.68 7.32 5.00
CA PHE A 537 1.95 5.89 5.19
C PHE A 537 1.32 5.09 4.05
N SER A 538 2.19 4.61 3.14
CA SER A 538 1.78 4.04 1.85
C SER A 538 0.78 4.94 1.08
N ASP A 539 0.10 4.40 0.07
CA ASP A 539 -0.92 5.12 -0.71
C ASP A 539 -2.31 5.18 -0.03
N THR A 540 -2.40 4.80 1.25
CA THR A 540 -3.67 4.73 2.01
C THR A 540 -4.34 6.07 2.29
N GLN A 541 -3.73 7.20 1.91
CA GLN A 541 -4.19 8.55 2.26
C GLN A 541 -4.22 8.82 3.78
N SER A 542 -3.61 7.96 4.60
CA SER A 542 -3.42 8.18 6.03
C SER A 542 -2.27 9.16 6.27
N ALA A 543 -2.42 10.06 7.25
CA ALA A 543 -1.40 11.00 7.69
C ALA A 543 -1.10 10.83 9.18
N ASP A 544 0.15 11.06 9.59
CA ASP A 544 0.48 11.20 11.01
C ASP A 544 -0.28 12.40 11.63
N ILE A 545 -1.00 12.18 12.73
CA ILE A 545 -1.87 13.21 13.32
C ILE A 545 -1.08 14.41 13.86
N VAL A 546 0.08 14.17 14.47
CA VAL A 546 0.89 15.21 15.13
C VAL A 546 1.61 16.06 14.10
N ASP A 547 2.16 15.42 13.06
CA ASP A 547 2.79 16.10 11.93
C ASP A 547 1.74 16.88 11.11
N PHE A 548 0.53 16.32 10.93
CA PHE A 548 -0.59 17.04 10.33
C PHE A 548 -1.04 18.26 11.13
N CYS A 549 -1.22 18.17 12.44
CA CYS A 549 -1.53 19.35 13.26
C CYS A 549 -0.38 20.37 13.32
N SER A 550 0.86 19.94 13.12
CA SER A 550 2.04 20.83 13.07
C SER A 550 2.11 21.61 11.75
N ASN A 551 1.81 20.95 10.63
CA ASN A 551 1.73 21.57 9.31
C ASN A 551 0.45 22.42 9.14
N TYR A 552 -0.71 21.91 9.54
CA TYR A 552 -2.00 22.59 9.46
C TYR A 552 -2.36 23.30 10.79
N ASN A 553 -1.59 24.34 11.08
CA ASN A 553 -1.66 25.08 12.35
C ASN A 553 -2.97 25.89 12.51
N LEU A 554 -4.01 25.21 13.01
CA LEU A 554 -5.33 25.75 13.36
C LEU A 554 -5.61 25.66 14.87
N ASP A 555 -6.54 26.49 15.34
CA ASP A 555 -7.04 26.45 16.72
C ASP A 555 -7.57 25.05 17.07
N GLY A 556 -6.89 24.39 18.01
CA GLY A 556 -7.17 23.02 18.43
C GLY A 556 -6.01 22.04 18.21
N GLY A 557 -5.07 22.34 17.30
CA GLY A 557 -3.96 21.43 16.95
C GLY A 557 -3.13 20.97 18.16
N ASP A 558 -2.72 21.90 19.03
CA ASP A 558 -2.00 21.58 20.29
C ASP A 558 -2.78 20.59 21.19
N THR A 559 -4.12 20.64 21.19
CA THR A 559 -4.99 19.77 21.99
C THR A 559 -5.07 18.36 21.41
N VAL A 560 -5.09 18.25 20.08
CA VAL A 560 -5.04 16.97 19.36
C VAL A 560 -3.66 16.33 19.55
N THR A 561 -2.58 17.08 19.31
CA THR A 561 -1.20 16.61 19.52
C THR A 561 -0.96 16.09 20.94
N ALA A 562 -1.44 16.81 21.96
CA ALA A 562 -1.33 16.37 23.35
C ALA A 562 -2.16 15.10 23.65
N ALA A 563 -3.26 14.87 22.93
CA ALA A 563 -4.08 13.68 23.10
C ALA A 563 -3.47 12.44 22.41
N VAL A 564 -2.82 12.60 21.23
CA VAL A 564 -2.02 11.52 20.63
C VAL A 564 -0.94 11.08 21.61
N GLN A 565 -0.17 12.02 22.16
CA GLN A 565 0.90 11.74 23.12
C GLN A 565 0.43 11.10 24.43
N ASP A 566 -0.83 11.28 24.84
CA ASP A 566 -1.40 10.62 26.01
C ASP A 566 -1.92 9.21 25.68
N SER A 567 -2.44 9.00 24.47
CA SER A 567 -2.92 7.70 23.97
C SER A 567 -1.80 6.72 23.59
N VAL A 568 -0.65 7.19 23.12
CA VAL A 568 0.48 6.32 22.73
C VAL A 568 1.33 5.99 23.97
N VAL A 569 1.15 4.78 24.50
CA VAL A 569 1.79 4.25 25.73
C VAL A 569 3.27 3.94 25.49
N TYR A 570 3.57 3.29 24.36
CA TYR A 570 4.91 2.91 23.98
C TYR A 570 5.04 2.83 22.45
N LYS A 571 6.22 3.14 21.91
CA LYS A 571 6.46 3.11 20.46
C LYS A 571 7.93 2.89 20.14
N GLN A 572 8.19 2.14 19.07
CA GLN A 572 9.49 2.06 18.41
C GLN A 572 9.31 2.35 16.91
N SER A 573 10.16 3.20 16.34
CA SER A 573 10.15 3.48 14.89
C SER A 573 11.47 4.12 14.45
N ASN A 574 11.86 3.91 13.19
CA ASN A 574 12.91 4.69 12.50
C ASN A 574 12.33 5.76 11.54
N ILE A 575 10.99 5.89 11.47
CA ILE A 575 10.29 6.88 10.64
C ILE A 575 10.25 8.21 11.40
N THR A 576 10.87 9.26 10.84
CA THR A 576 11.12 10.52 11.56
C THR A 576 9.85 11.28 11.96
N TYR A 577 8.80 11.20 11.15
CA TYR A 577 7.52 11.90 11.36
C TYR A 577 6.45 11.04 12.08
N SER A 578 6.71 9.76 12.33
CA SER A 578 5.75 8.87 13.00
C SER A 578 5.61 9.26 14.48
N ASN A 579 4.37 9.32 14.96
CA ASN A 579 4.00 9.57 16.35
C ASN A 579 3.15 8.44 16.95
N GLY A 580 2.65 7.50 16.15
CA GLY A 580 2.05 6.23 16.60
C GLY A 580 0.54 6.11 16.36
N LEU A 581 -0.08 7.13 15.79
CA LEU A 581 -1.46 7.11 15.33
C LEU A 581 -1.61 8.01 14.10
N SER A 582 -2.13 7.41 13.04
CA SER A 582 -2.52 8.07 11.81
C SER A 582 -4.03 8.36 11.77
N VAL A 583 -4.43 9.23 10.85
CA VAL A 583 -5.84 9.55 10.51
C VAL A 583 -6.02 9.50 9.00
N TYR A 584 -7.14 8.97 8.54
CA TYR A 584 -7.47 8.91 7.12
C TYR A 584 -7.92 10.27 6.59
N LEU A 585 -7.16 10.86 5.65
CA LEU A 585 -7.40 12.20 5.13
C LEU A 585 -7.20 12.25 3.61
N PRO A 586 -8.28 12.24 2.80
CA PRO A 586 -8.19 12.24 1.34
C PRO A 586 -7.42 13.45 0.83
N TYR A 587 -6.49 13.19 -0.09
CA TYR A 587 -5.54 14.16 -0.63
C TYR A 587 -5.10 13.76 -2.05
N GLY A 588 -4.45 14.68 -2.78
CA GLY A 588 -3.74 14.36 -4.01
C GLY A 588 -4.63 14.22 -5.25
N GLU A 589 -4.46 13.10 -5.97
CA GLU A 589 -5.05 12.88 -7.28
C GLU A 589 -6.56 12.58 -7.24
N SER A 590 -7.21 12.69 -8.40
CA SER A 590 -8.62 12.29 -8.56
C SER A 590 -8.88 10.85 -8.10
N THR A 591 -7.91 9.94 -8.26
CA THR A 591 -8.01 8.53 -7.83
C THR A 591 -8.13 8.42 -6.31
N SER A 592 -7.29 9.13 -5.55
CA SER A 592 -7.35 9.16 -4.09
C SER A 592 -8.66 9.76 -3.56
N CYS A 593 -9.15 10.82 -4.22
CA CYS A 593 -10.46 11.40 -3.92
C CYS A 593 -11.63 10.46 -4.27
N GLN A 594 -11.48 9.63 -5.31
CA GLN A 594 -12.43 8.58 -5.67
C GLN A 594 -12.43 7.43 -4.65
N ILE A 595 -11.29 7.05 -4.09
CA ILE A 595 -11.20 6.02 -3.04
C ILE A 595 -12.00 6.41 -1.80
N TYR A 596 -11.85 7.65 -1.30
CA TYR A 596 -12.74 8.17 -0.26
C TYR A 596 -14.21 8.10 -0.68
N SER A 597 -14.48 8.46 -1.93
CA SER A 597 -15.85 8.57 -2.44
C SER A 597 -16.58 7.24 -2.63
N TYR A 598 -15.85 6.15 -2.86
CA TYR A 598 -16.41 4.82 -3.05
C TYR A 598 -16.35 3.93 -1.80
N TYR A 599 -15.38 4.16 -0.89
CA TYR A 599 -15.15 3.30 0.27
C TYR A 599 -15.04 4.12 1.56
N GLY A 600 -13.99 4.94 1.70
CA GLY A 600 -13.63 5.57 2.96
C GLY A 600 -14.73 6.43 3.59
N ARG A 601 -15.61 7.04 2.80
CA ARG A 601 -16.77 7.81 3.29
C ARG A 601 -17.81 6.93 3.98
N GLU A 602 -18.17 5.79 3.38
CA GLU A 602 -19.15 4.85 3.98
C GLU A 602 -18.58 4.20 5.24
N ASN A 603 -17.27 3.87 5.23
CA ASN A 603 -16.58 3.31 6.38
C ASN A 603 -16.54 4.31 7.55
N LEU A 604 -16.19 5.59 7.30
CA LEU A 604 -16.26 6.64 8.33
C LEU A 604 -17.68 6.92 8.84
N GLU A 605 -18.71 6.90 7.96
CA GLU A 605 -20.11 7.07 8.37
C GLU A 605 -20.60 5.89 9.23
N THR A 606 -20.16 4.67 8.93
CA THR A 606 -20.54 3.45 9.66
C THR A 606 -19.98 3.44 11.08
N LEU A 607 -18.78 3.98 11.30
CA LEU A 607 -18.22 4.20 12.65
C LEU A 607 -18.94 5.29 13.47
N GLY A 608 -19.80 6.10 12.85
CA GLY A 608 -20.82 6.94 13.51
C GLY A 608 -20.33 8.18 14.26
N GLU A 609 -19.16 8.14 14.89
CA GLU A 609 -18.62 9.26 15.68
C GLU A 609 -17.82 10.28 14.86
N GLN A 610 -17.52 9.98 13.59
CA GLN A 610 -16.66 10.75 12.69
C GLN A 610 -17.35 11.97 12.02
N THR A 611 -18.47 12.44 12.55
CA THR A 611 -19.38 13.35 11.83
C THR A 611 -18.75 14.64 11.31
N ASN A 612 -17.80 15.24 12.04
CA ASN A 612 -17.10 16.45 11.58
C ASN A 612 -15.99 16.12 10.58
N VAL A 613 -15.35 14.93 10.68
CA VAL A 613 -14.35 14.46 9.71
C VAL A 613 -14.99 14.20 8.35
N VAL A 614 -16.13 13.49 8.32
CA VAL A 614 -16.90 13.26 7.09
C VAL A 614 -17.40 14.58 6.50
N THR A 615 -17.95 15.48 7.33
CA THR A 615 -18.42 16.79 6.86
C THR A 615 -17.27 17.59 6.25
N PHE A 616 -16.12 17.66 6.94
CA PHE A 616 -14.91 18.31 6.43
C PHE A 616 -14.44 17.72 5.11
N CYS A 617 -14.38 16.39 4.98
CA CYS A 617 -13.92 15.74 3.74
C CYS A 617 -14.89 15.99 2.58
N ASP A 618 -16.20 15.88 2.82
CA ASP A 618 -17.23 16.18 1.81
C ASP A 618 -17.18 17.66 1.34
N ASP A 619 -16.99 18.61 2.27
CA ASP A 619 -16.93 20.04 1.96
C ASP A 619 -15.56 20.46 1.36
N MET A 620 -14.45 19.85 1.80
CA MET A 620 -13.11 20.02 1.23
C MET A 620 -13.06 19.49 -0.21
N LEU A 621 -13.54 18.28 -0.48
CA LEU A 621 -13.61 17.74 -1.84
C LEU A 621 -14.59 18.53 -2.72
N SER A 622 -15.67 19.09 -2.16
CA SER A 622 -16.56 20.00 -2.88
C SER A 622 -15.86 21.31 -3.27
N ALA A 623 -15.03 21.87 -2.38
CA ALA A 623 -14.18 23.01 -2.67
C ALA A 623 -13.12 22.66 -3.73
N TYR A 624 -12.50 21.48 -3.63
CA TYR A 624 -11.53 20.98 -4.59
C TYR A 624 -12.14 20.79 -5.99
N ALA A 625 -13.33 20.19 -6.11
CA ALA A 625 -14.04 20.08 -7.38
C ALA A 625 -14.27 21.45 -8.02
N GLY A 626 -14.71 22.45 -7.23
CA GLY A 626 -14.88 23.82 -7.70
C GLY A 626 -13.57 24.51 -8.12
N TYR A 627 -12.47 24.24 -7.41
CA TYR A 627 -11.17 24.89 -7.59
C TYR A 627 -10.27 24.24 -8.66
N ALA A 628 -10.28 22.91 -8.78
CA ALA A 628 -9.34 22.15 -9.60
C ALA A 628 -10.02 21.45 -10.81
N CYS A 629 -11.31 21.13 -10.72
CA CYS A 629 -12.02 20.30 -11.70
C CYS A 629 -13.05 21.08 -12.56
N ASP A 630 -13.02 22.42 -12.59
CA ASP A 630 -14.07 23.27 -13.19
C ASP A 630 -15.49 22.94 -12.64
N GLY A 631 -15.58 22.44 -11.40
CA GLY A 631 -16.82 21.96 -10.80
C GLY A 631 -17.30 20.58 -11.28
N ASP A 632 -16.46 19.82 -11.99
CA ASP A 632 -16.74 18.42 -12.33
C ASP A 632 -16.55 17.50 -11.11
N ILE A 633 -17.62 17.39 -10.32
CA ILE A 633 -17.73 16.47 -9.19
C ILE A 633 -17.57 14.99 -9.57
N SER A 634 -17.86 14.62 -10.83
CA SER A 634 -17.78 13.21 -11.27
C SER A 634 -16.33 12.76 -11.44
N ALA A 635 -15.41 13.69 -11.70
CA ALA A 635 -13.97 13.43 -11.68
C ALA A 635 -13.46 12.99 -10.30
N LEU A 636 -14.17 13.31 -9.21
CA LEU A 636 -13.83 12.91 -7.84
C LEU A 636 -14.70 11.77 -7.30
N GLY A 637 -15.63 11.22 -8.10
CA GLY A 637 -16.60 10.20 -7.65
C GLY A 637 -17.79 10.72 -6.84
N MET A 638 -17.91 12.05 -6.66
CA MET A 638 -18.91 12.70 -5.79
C MET A 638 -20.32 12.81 -6.41
N ASP A 639 -20.82 11.73 -7.02
CA ASP A 639 -22.07 11.73 -7.80
C ASP A 639 -23.35 11.90 -6.94
N SER A 640 -23.29 11.62 -5.63
CA SER A 640 -24.46 11.50 -4.74
C SER A 640 -24.46 12.46 -3.54
N TYR A 641 -23.30 12.90 -3.07
CA TYR A 641 -23.10 13.89 -2.01
C TYR A 641 -22.06 14.92 -2.48
N TYR A 642 -22.40 16.21 -2.37
CA TYR A 642 -21.47 17.32 -2.55
C TYR A 642 -22.15 18.63 -2.15
N ASN A 643 -21.35 19.63 -1.76
CA ASN A 643 -21.81 20.95 -1.42
C ASN A 643 -21.71 21.89 -2.62
N SER A 644 -22.79 21.92 -3.41
CA SER A 644 -22.94 22.81 -4.57
C SER A 644 -22.63 24.29 -4.31
N LYS A 645 -22.71 24.79 -3.06
CA LYS A 645 -22.33 26.17 -2.74
C LYS A 645 -20.82 26.33 -2.64
N LEU A 646 -20.10 25.36 -2.09
CA LEU A 646 -18.64 25.37 -2.07
C LEU A 646 -18.08 25.17 -3.48
N VAL A 647 -18.66 24.25 -4.27
CA VAL A 647 -18.32 24.10 -5.70
C VAL A 647 -18.43 25.46 -6.42
N GLU A 648 -19.56 26.17 -6.32
CA GLU A 648 -19.74 27.48 -6.97
C GLU A 648 -18.82 28.56 -6.36
N ALA A 649 -18.70 28.62 -5.03
CA ALA A 649 -17.88 29.63 -4.34
C ALA A 649 -16.38 29.50 -4.64
N TYR A 650 -15.91 28.27 -4.88
CA TYR A 650 -14.56 27.97 -5.33
C TYR A 650 -14.42 28.00 -6.85
N LYS A 651 -15.48 27.82 -7.63
CA LYS A 651 -15.50 28.07 -9.08
C LYS A 651 -15.32 29.55 -9.44
N ASP A 652 -15.66 30.46 -8.53
CA ASP A 652 -15.28 31.89 -8.61
C ASP A 652 -13.83 32.17 -8.12
N THR A 653 -13.14 31.19 -7.52
CA THR A 653 -11.67 31.24 -7.24
C THR A 653 -10.84 30.43 -8.24
N TYR A 654 -11.48 29.54 -8.99
CA TYR A 654 -10.96 28.98 -10.21
C TYR A 654 -10.83 30.14 -11.21
N ASP A 655 -9.62 30.68 -11.31
CA ASP A 655 -9.29 31.92 -12.02
C ASP A 655 -9.37 31.78 -13.56
N GLY A 656 -10.16 30.81 -14.05
CA GLY A 656 -10.16 30.37 -15.44
C GLY A 656 -8.77 29.95 -15.92
N TYR A 657 -7.99 29.34 -15.02
CA TYR A 657 -6.55 29.09 -15.10
C TYR A 657 -6.06 28.85 -16.53
N ASP A 658 -5.46 29.89 -17.13
CA ASP A 658 -4.70 29.74 -18.36
C ASP A 658 -3.44 28.92 -18.03
N THR A 659 -3.34 27.72 -18.59
CA THR A 659 -2.39 26.66 -18.16
C THR A 659 -0.92 27.03 -18.34
N ALA A 660 -0.62 28.21 -18.88
CA ALA A 660 0.72 28.73 -19.12
C ALA A 660 1.10 29.96 -18.26
N SER A 661 0.26 30.47 -17.35
CA SER A 661 0.44 31.83 -16.80
C SER A 661 0.78 31.98 -15.31
N GLN A 662 0.83 30.91 -14.50
CA GLN A 662 1.22 31.03 -13.08
C GLN A 662 2.70 30.78 -12.80
N PHE A 663 3.32 29.85 -13.54
CA PHE A 663 4.77 29.73 -13.56
C PHE A 663 5.30 30.41 -14.81
N ASP A 664 5.70 31.67 -14.68
CA ASP A 664 6.60 32.30 -15.65
C ASP A 664 7.98 31.66 -15.45
N LEU A 665 8.18 30.45 -15.99
CA LEU A 665 9.37 29.60 -15.86
C LEU A 665 10.59 30.18 -16.62
N GLN A 666 10.85 31.46 -16.38
CA GLN A 666 12.03 32.16 -16.85
C GLN A 666 13.22 31.76 -15.98
N TYR A 667 14.32 31.43 -16.65
CA TYR A 667 15.61 31.34 -16.01
C TYR A 667 16.41 32.62 -16.23
N THR A 668 17.09 33.08 -15.20
CA THR A 668 18.12 34.12 -15.28
C THR A 668 19.50 33.46 -15.37
N LYS A 669 20.46 34.09 -16.05
CA LYS A 669 21.85 33.62 -16.12
C LYS A 669 22.75 34.54 -15.29
N GLU A 670 23.38 33.98 -14.27
CA GLU A 670 24.34 34.69 -13.42
C GLU A 670 25.73 34.01 -13.53
N GLY A 671 26.60 34.60 -14.35
CA GLY A 671 27.90 34.01 -14.65
C GLY A 671 27.78 32.73 -15.48
N ASN A 672 28.16 31.60 -14.89
CA ASN A 672 28.01 30.27 -15.49
C ASN A 672 26.77 29.52 -14.99
N SER A 673 26.08 30.04 -13.98
CA SER A 673 24.92 29.38 -13.36
C SER A 673 23.60 29.92 -13.92
N TYR A 674 22.57 29.08 -13.83
CA TYR A 674 21.22 29.38 -14.27
C TYR A 674 20.25 29.26 -13.10
N TYR A 675 19.32 30.21 -12.98
CA TYR A 675 18.41 30.32 -11.83
C TYR A 675 16.96 30.52 -12.25
N LEU A 676 16.06 29.63 -11.80
CA LEU A 676 14.62 29.77 -11.98
C LEU A 676 14.07 30.78 -10.95
N GLU A 677 13.16 31.66 -11.38
CA GLU A 677 12.47 32.61 -10.49
C GLU A 677 10.97 32.22 -10.41
N LEU A 678 10.55 31.62 -9.29
CA LEU A 678 9.17 31.14 -9.08
C LEU A 678 8.22 32.20 -8.47
N GLY A 679 8.77 33.24 -7.82
CA GLY A 679 8.00 34.31 -7.19
C GLY A 679 7.01 33.81 -6.13
N ASP A 680 5.85 34.46 -6.05
CA ASP A 680 4.78 34.10 -5.09
C ASP A 680 4.14 32.72 -5.40
N SER A 681 4.35 32.16 -6.60
CA SER A 681 3.81 30.85 -7.02
C SER A 681 4.51 29.66 -6.36
N PHE A 682 5.58 29.88 -5.60
CA PHE A 682 6.33 28.81 -4.92
C PHE A 682 5.47 27.97 -3.97
N SER A 683 4.48 28.55 -3.28
CA SER A 683 3.61 27.82 -2.33
C SER A 683 2.77 26.72 -2.95
N ASN A 684 2.72 26.65 -4.28
CA ASN A 684 1.93 25.66 -5.01
C ASN A 684 2.78 24.45 -5.44
N VAL A 685 4.11 24.54 -5.40
CA VAL A 685 5.03 23.50 -5.89
C VAL A 685 5.02 22.28 -4.95
N SER A 686 4.67 21.11 -5.49
CA SER A 686 4.80 19.82 -4.79
C SER A 686 6.21 19.26 -4.95
N TYR A 687 6.73 19.20 -6.18
CA TYR A 687 8.12 18.82 -6.45
C TYR A 687 8.66 19.48 -7.72
N MET A 688 9.97 19.41 -7.91
CA MET A 688 10.63 19.78 -9.17
C MET A 688 11.76 18.80 -9.47
N GLU A 689 11.96 18.47 -10.74
CA GLU A 689 13.10 17.68 -11.19
C GLU A 689 13.88 18.43 -12.28
N ALA A 690 15.22 18.39 -12.19
CA ALA A 690 16.08 18.84 -13.27
C ALA A 690 16.30 17.68 -14.24
N ARG A 691 15.88 17.82 -15.49
CA ARG A 691 16.14 16.86 -16.57
C ARG A 691 17.31 17.32 -17.42
N VAL A 692 18.23 16.41 -17.74
CA VAL A 692 19.50 16.75 -18.42
C VAL A 692 19.79 15.81 -19.60
N GLY A 693 20.55 16.32 -20.56
CA GLY A 693 20.89 15.55 -21.76
C GLY A 693 21.80 16.31 -22.73
N TYR A 694 21.92 15.77 -23.94
CA TYR A 694 22.69 16.37 -25.02
C TYR A 694 21.87 16.47 -26.31
N ASP A 695 21.76 17.67 -26.88
CA ASP A 695 21.42 17.84 -28.29
C ASP A 695 22.66 17.44 -29.10
N TYR A 696 22.53 16.41 -29.93
CA TYR A 696 23.61 15.86 -30.73
C TYR A 696 23.38 16.00 -32.24
N SER A 697 22.16 16.30 -32.68
CA SER A 697 21.79 16.28 -34.11
C SER A 697 21.02 17.51 -34.59
N GLY A 698 20.59 18.40 -33.69
CA GLY A 698 19.74 19.56 -33.96
C GLY A 698 18.26 19.23 -34.14
N ASP A 699 17.95 18.00 -34.59
CA ASP A 699 16.59 17.48 -34.74
C ASP A 699 16.19 16.54 -33.58
N ARG A 700 17.19 15.90 -32.93
CA ARG A 700 17.02 14.98 -31.78
C ARG A 700 18.07 15.16 -30.69
N ALA A 701 17.60 14.94 -29.46
CA ALA A 701 18.33 14.96 -28.22
C ALA A 701 18.39 13.56 -27.58
N VAL A 702 19.39 13.32 -26.72
CA VAL A 702 19.46 12.16 -25.83
C VAL A 702 19.25 12.60 -24.38
N VAL A 703 18.39 11.87 -23.66
CA VAL A 703 18.05 12.15 -22.26
C VAL A 703 18.91 11.28 -21.34
N LEU A 704 19.71 11.94 -20.50
CA LEU A 704 20.52 11.28 -19.48
C LEU A 704 19.72 11.01 -18.20
N GLY A 705 18.61 11.70 -18.00
CA GLY A 705 17.69 11.40 -16.91
C GLY A 705 17.21 12.65 -16.18
N SER A 706 16.67 12.41 -14.99
CA SER A 706 16.31 13.45 -14.03
C SER A 706 17.02 13.27 -12.69
N ASP A 707 17.16 14.39 -11.97
CA ASP A 707 17.65 14.42 -10.59
C ASP A 707 16.90 15.52 -9.82
N ILE A 708 16.17 15.13 -8.77
CA ILE A 708 15.52 16.08 -7.84
C ILE A 708 16.57 16.67 -6.88
N ASN A 709 17.64 15.95 -6.53
CA ASN A 709 18.70 16.44 -5.65
C ASN A 709 19.60 17.49 -6.32
N ALA A 710 19.54 17.61 -7.66
CA ALA A 710 20.18 18.69 -8.41
C ALA A 710 19.48 20.06 -8.21
N ILE A 711 18.23 20.06 -7.73
CA ILE A 711 17.46 21.26 -7.39
C ILE A 711 17.97 21.80 -6.05
N THR A 712 18.74 22.89 -6.09
CA THR A 712 19.19 23.56 -4.86
C THR A 712 18.62 24.97 -4.74
N TRP A 713 18.27 25.36 -3.51
CA TRP A 713 17.59 26.62 -3.21
C TRP A 713 18.54 27.64 -2.62
N ASP A 714 18.48 28.89 -3.11
CA ASP A 714 19.13 30.01 -2.44
C ASP A 714 18.21 30.68 -1.41
N SER A 715 18.79 31.48 -0.51
CA SER A 715 18.04 32.16 0.56
C SER A 715 17.10 33.29 0.06
N SER A 716 16.97 33.48 -1.24
CA SER A 716 16.07 34.44 -1.88
C SER A 716 14.92 33.79 -2.68
N GLY A 717 14.85 32.46 -2.69
CA GLY A 717 13.82 31.70 -3.41
C GLY A 717 14.15 31.43 -4.88
N LYS A 718 15.42 31.59 -5.29
CA LYS A 718 15.90 31.13 -6.59
C LYS A 718 16.26 29.65 -6.54
N VAL A 719 15.93 28.94 -7.61
CA VAL A 719 16.32 27.55 -7.82
C VAL A 719 17.56 27.52 -8.70
N ASP A 720 18.67 26.92 -8.24
CA ASP A 720 19.80 26.63 -9.10
C ASP A 720 19.44 25.46 -10.03
N VAL A 721 19.50 25.71 -11.33
CA VAL A 721 19.13 24.79 -12.42
C VAL A 721 20.30 24.61 -13.40
N THR A 722 21.51 24.90 -12.91
CA THR A 722 22.77 24.76 -13.64
C THR A 722 23.02 23.29 -13.96
N PHE A 723 23.44 23.02 -15.19
CA PHE A 723 23.75 21.67 -15.65
C PHE A 723 24.84 21.03 -14.78
N PRO A 724 24.61 19.80 -14.29
CA PRO A 724 25.49 19.17 -13.31
C PRO A 724 26.86 18.89 -13.94
N SER A 725 27.93 19.04 -13.18
CA SER A 725 29.29 18.75 -13.66
C SER A 725 29.62 17.26 -13.66
N GLN A 726 28.80 16.45 -13.01
CA GLN A 726 28.95 14.99 -12.96
C GLN A 726 27.60 14.29 -13.10
N TRP A 727 27.59 13.07 -13.63
CA TRP A 727 26.40 12.24 -13.77
C TRP A 727 26.63 10.80 -13.28
N LEU A 728 25.53 10.08 -13.05
CA LEU A 728 25.55 8.69 -12.59
C LEU A 728 26.30 7.78 -13.57
N SER A 729 27.07 6.85 -13.01
CA SER A 729 27.84 5.87 -13.77
C SER A 729 27.94 4.52 -13.07
N ILE A 730 27.97 3.45 -13.88
CA ILE A 730 28.19 2.07 -13.46
C ILE A 730 29.54 1.62 -14.03
N ASP A 731 30.47 1.25 -13.15
CA ASP A 731 31.89 1.01 -13.46
C ASP A 731 32.56 2.14 -14.27
N GLY A 732 32.08 3.37 -14.09
CA GLY A 732 32.56 4.54 -14.82
C GLY A 732 32.05 4.69 -16.26
N GLN A 733 31.09 3.88 -16.72
CA GLN A 733 30.27 4.21 -17.88
C GLN A 733 29.08 5.07 -17.43
N ILE A 734 28.89 6.23 -18.05
CA ILE A 734 27.75 7.11 -17.78
C ILE A 734 26.47 6.44 -18.29
N VAL A 735 25.43 6.39 -17.45
CA VAL A 735 24.16 5.70 -17.74
C VAL A 735 22.99 6.68 -17.67
N SER A 736 21.88 6.36 -18.35
CA SER A 736 20.63 7.11 -18.14
C SER A 736 19.96 6.67 -16.83
N TYR A 737 19.39 7.62 -16.08
CA TYR A 737 18.63 7.36 -14.85
C TYR A 737 17.27 8.06 -14.95
N ILE A 738 16.21 7.29 -15.19
CA ILE A 738 14.86 7.82 -15.40
C ILE A 738 14.11 7.70 -14.07
N THR A 739 13.83 8.80 -13.38
CA THR A 739 13.06 8.76 -12.14
C THR A 739 11.64 8.26 -12.41
N THR A 740 11.23 7.20 -11.70
CA THR A 740 9.90 6.57 -11.81
C THR A 740 9.04 6.85 -10.59
N TYR A 741 9.65 7.04 -9.42
CA TYR A 741 8.96 7.31 -8.16
C TYR A 741 9.78 8.29 -7.30
N HIS A 742 9.09 9.10 -6.53
CA HIS A 742 9.70 9.97 -5.51
C HIS A 742 8.77 10.05 -4.30
N ASN A 743 9.36 10.15 -3.11
CA ASN A 743 8.64 10.38 -1.86
C ASN A 743 9.29 11.53 -1.11
N THR A 744 8.50 12.53 -0.75
CA THR A 744 8.96 13.62 0.11
C THR A 744 8.76 13.20 1.55
N MET A 745 9.87 12.86 2.21
CA MET A 745 9.88 12.48 3.62
C MET A 745 9.50 13.70 4.47
N GLY A 746 8.79 13.50 5.59
CA GLY A 746 8.34 14.60 6.48
C GLY A 746 9.45 15.46 7.12
N ASN A 747 10.73 15.13 6.89
CA ASN A 747 11.88 15.98 7.25
C ASN A 747 12.32 16.93 6.11
N GLY A 748 11.70 16.85 4.92
CA GLY A 748 12.03 17.61 3.72
C GLY A 748 13.05 16.94 2.78
N ASP A 749 13.57 15.77 3.12
CA ASP A 749 14.41 14.98 2.20
C ASP A 749 13.53 14.27 1.15
N VAL A 750 14.02 14.11 -0.08
CA VAL A 750 13.32 13.38 -1.14
C VAL A 750 14.03 12.06 -1.43
N GLU A 751 13.38 10.95 -1.09
CA GLU A 751 13.78 9.67 -1.67
C GLU A 751 13.30 9.61 -3.12
N MET A 752 14.16 9.14 -4.02
CA MET A 752 13.77 8.86 -5.40
C MET A 752 14.14 7.42 -5.71
N GLN A 753 13.30 6.79 -6.52
CA GLN A 753 13.62 5.58 -7.26
C GLN A 753 13.59 5.89 -8.75
N GLY A 754 14.55 5.35 -9.48
CA GLY A 754 14.63 5.47 -10.92
C GLY A 754 15.20 4.24 -11.58
N VAL A 755 14.97 4.15 -12.90
CA VAL A 755 15.36 3.02 -13.72
C VAL A 755 16.54 3.35 -14.60
N ILE A 756 17.47 2.41 -14.69
CA ILE A 756 18.59 2.45 -15.62
C ILE A 756 18.30 1.49 -16.77
N PRO A 757 17.93 1.99 -17.97
CA PRO A 757 17.45 1.16 -19.06
C PRO A 757 18.57 0.39 -19.77
N PHE A 758 18.32 -0.88 -20.05
CA PHE A 758 19.25 -1.79 -20.71
C PHE A 758 18.53 -2.88 -21.50
N VAL A 759 19.27 -3.58 -22.36
CA VAL A 759 18.79 -4.76 -23.10
C VAL A 759 19.61 -6.00 -22.78
N LEU A 760 18.95 -7.16 -22.73
CA LEU A 760 19.58 -8.46 -22.48
C LEU A 760 20.05 -9.11 -23.78
N ASN A 761 21.31 -9.53 -23.82
CA ASN A 761 21.93 -10.23 -24.95
C ASN A 761 21.85 -9.49 -26.30
N GLY A 762 21.60 -8.18 -26.27
CA GLY A 762 21.37 -7.34 -27.46
C GLY A 762 19.96 -7.46 -28.05
N ASP A 763 18.99 -8.03 -27.33
CA ASP A 763 17.59 -8.05 -27.74
C ASP A 763 16.94 -6.68 -27.54
N MET A 764 16.73 -5.94 -28.64
CA MET A 764 16.04 -4.65 -28.63
C MET A 764 14.50 -4.77 -28.70
N GLU A 765 13.94 -5.99 -28.75
CA GLU A 765 12.48 -6.19 -28.70
C GLU A 765 11.94 -6.12 -27.26
N HIS A 766 12.79 -6.36 -26.25
CA HIS A 766 12.46 -6.25 -24.82
C HIS A 766 13.39 -5.24 -24.14
N LEU A 767 12.82 -4.32 -23.37
CA LEU A 767 13.56 -3.30 -22.64
C LEU A 767 13.45 -3.57 -21.14
N TYR A 768 14.59 -3.58 -20.45
CA TYR A 768 14.66 -3.84 -19.01
C TYR A 768 15.21 -2.61 -18.28
N GLY A 769 14.81 -2.43 -17.03
CA GLY A 769 15.32 -1.37 -16.14
C GLY A 769 15.96 -1.98 -14.90
N ILE A 770 17.17 -1.54 -14.53
CA ILE A 770 17.71 -1.77 -13.18
C ILE A 770 17.05 -0.76 -12.25
N VAL A 771 16.41 -1.22 -11.18
CA VAL A 771 15.75 -0.36 -10.20
C VAL A 771 16.80 0.14 -9.20
N MET A 772 16.94 1.46 -9.02
CA MET A 772 17.88 2.05 -8.07
C MET A 772 17.26 3.22 -7.29
N ASN A 773 17.55 3.30 -5.99
CA ASN A 773 17.19 4.46 -5.15
C ASN A 773 18.34 5.48 -5.09
N SER A 774 18.01 6.75 -4.84
CA SER A 774 18.94 7.91 -4.97
C SER A 774 20.09 7.96 -3.96
N SER A 775 20.07 7.16 -2.90
CA SER A 775 21.06 7.17 -1.81
C SER A 775 22.31 6.29 -2.06
N LEU A 776 22.37 5.58 -3.19
CA LEU A 776 23.29 4.46 -3.40
C LEU A 776 24.67 4.85 -3.96
N SER A 777 25.58 5.36 -3.12
CA SER A 777 27.02 5.40 -3.46
C SER A 777 27.77 4.13 -3.00
N GLY A 778 28.78 3.68 -3.76
CA GLY A 778 29.70 2.59 -3.38
C GLY A 778 29.74 1.38 -4.32
N ASP A 779 30.67 0.46 -4.06
CA ASP A 779 30.77 -0.85 -4.74
C ASP A 779 29.65 -1.78 -4.25
N ARG A 780 28.81 -2.30 -5.15
CA ARG A 780 27.60 -3.10 -4.83
C ARG A 780 27.35 -4.25 -5.81
N SER A 781 26.45 -5.14 -5.42
CA SER A 781 25.77 -6.12 -6.29
C SER A 781 24.54 -5.48 -6.94
N PHE A 782 23.97 -6.14 -7.96
CA PHE A 782 22.84 -5.56 -8.70
C PHE A 782 21.60 -5.58 -7.80
N PRO A 783 20.96 -4.43 -7.50
CA PRO A 783 19.52 -4.48 -7.28
C PRO A 783 18.91 -5.04 -8.56
N GLY A 784 17.85 -5.84 -8.44
CA GLY A 784 17.34 -6.59 -9.57
C GLY A 784 16.77 -5.71 -10.70
N TYR A 785 16.29 -6.37 -11.74
CA TYR A 785 15.73 -5.71 -12.91
C TYR A 785 14.26 -6.08 -13.11
N THR A 786 13.53 -5.27 -13.85
CA THR A 786 12.19 -5.60 -14.34
C THR A 786 12.07 -5.19 -15.80
N GLU A 787 11.08 -5.74 -16.52
CA GLU A 787 10.76 -5.29 -17.87
C GLU A 787 10.03 -3.95 -17.79
N ILE A 788 10.45 -2.98 -18.60
CA ILE A 788 9.84 -1.64 -18.64
C ILE A 788 9.06 -1.44 -19.93
N ASP A 789 7.92 -0.77 -19.82
CA ASP A 789 7.13 -0.36 -20.96
C ASP A 789 7.80 0.83 -21.64
N VAL A 790 7.90 0.79 -22.96
CA VAL A 790 8.63 1.79 -23.75
C VAL A 790 7.81 3.06 -23.93
N ASP A 791 6.47 2.96 -23.93
CA ASP A 791 5.55 4.06 -24.15
C ASP A 791 5.28 4.85 -22.86
N THR A 792 5.21 4.16 -21.70
CA THR A 792 4.95 4.79 -20.39
C THR A 792 6.18 4.94 -19.49
N LEU A 793 7.29 4.26 -19.80
CA LEU A 793 8.49 4.17 -18.95
C LEU A 793 8.23 3.60 -17.54
N SER A 794 7.07 2.97 -17.34
CA SER A 794 6.69 2.27 -16.11
C SER A 794 7.16 0.82 -16.15
N PHE A 795 7.18 0.18 -14.98
CA PHE A 795 7.31 -1.27 -14.89
C PHE A 795 6.13 -1.95 -15.61
N LYS A 796 6.40 -3.03 -16.35
CA LYS A 796 5.35 -3.93 -16.87
C LYS A 796 4.90 -4.96 -15.83
N GLU A 797 5.81 -5.28 -14.92
CA GLU A 797 5.67 -6.29 -13.89
C GLU A 797 6.21 -5.73 -12.58
N ASP A 798 5.47 -5.90 -11.48
CA ASP A 798 5.89 -5.47 -10.14
C ASP A 798 7.05 -6.32 -9.58
N TYR A 799 7.46 -7.37 -10.32
CA TYR A 799 8.51 -8.28 -9.92
C TYR A 799 9.92 -7.77 -10.29
N ILE A 800 10.81 -7.78 -9.31
CA ILE A 800 12.23 -7.46 -9.48
C ILE A 800 13.01 -8.77 -9.60
N TYR A 801 13.40 -9.11 -10.83
CA TYR A 801 14.21 -10.29 -11.17
C TYR A 801 15.65 -10.16 -10.64
N GLU A 802 16.15 -11.20 -9.97
CA GLU A 802 17.57 -11.30 -9.63
C GLU A 802 18.47 -11.37 -10.88
N MET A 803 19.55 -10.61 -10.85
CA MET A 803 20.63 -10.69 -11.84
C MET A 803 21.57 -11.86 -11.50
N TYR A 804 21.90 -12.70 -12.49
CA TYR A 804 22.80 -13.84 -12.30
C TYR A 804 24.07 -13.79 -13.18
N ASP A 805 25.15 -14.36 -12.64
CA ASP A 805 26.46 -14.49 -13.31
C ASP A 805 26.32 -15.04 -14.74
N GLY A 806 26.72 -14.22 -15.72
CA GLY A 806 26.75 -14.60 -17.14
C GLY A 806 25.67 -13.98 -18.02
N MET A 807 24.72 -13.21 -17.48
CA MET A 807 23.88 -12.31 -18.29
C MET A 807 24.76 -11.27 -19.00
N ASP A 808 24.56 -11.08 -20.31
CA ASP A 808 25.20 -10.02 -21.11
C ASP A 808 24.24 -8.81 -21.19
N ILE A 809 24.55 -7.73 -20.47
CA ILE A 809 23.76 -6.50 -20.37
C ILE A 809 24.35 -5.42 -21.28
N THR A 810 23.50 -4.69 -22.01
CA THR A 810 23.90 -3.51 -22.79
C THR A 810 23.04 -2.31 -22.40
N PHE A 811 23.64 -1.28 -21.80
CA PHE A 811 22.92 -0.04 -21.48
C PHE A 811 22.45 0.67 -22.75
N VAL A 812 21.21 1.18 -22.72
CA VAL A 812 20.61 1.95 -23.81
C VAL A 812 20.20 3.34 -23.31
N TYR A 813 20.03 4.27 -24.24
CA TYR A 813 19.80 5.67 -23.92
C TYR A 813 18.53 6.16 -24.65
N PRO A 814 17.55 6.75 -23.94
CA PRO A 814 16.36 7.32 -24.57
C PRO A 814 16.71 8.56 -25.39
N THR A 815 16.14 8.64 -26.59
CA THR A 815 16.31 9.77 -27.52
C THR A 815 14.97 10.29 -28.01
N VAL A 816 14.82 11.61 -28.09
CA VAL A 816 13.56 12.31 -28.38
C VAL A 816 13.77 13.38 -29.45
N GLU A 817 12.74 13.67 -30.24
CA GLU A 817 12.72 14.76 -31.22
C GLU A 817 12.47 16.13 -30.56
N HIS A 818 12.88 17.21 -31.22
CA HIS A 818 12.60 18.58 -30.77
C HIS A 818 11.20 19.08 -31.17
N LYS A 819 10.52 19.74 -30.22
CA LYS A 819 9.20 20.36 -30.37
C LYS A 819 9.29 21.87 -30.16
N GLY A 820 9.94 22.56 -31.09
CA GLY A 820 10.26 23.98 -30.92
C GLY A 820 11.42 24.17 -29.95
N ASN A 821 11.19 24.85 -28.82
CA ASN A 821 12.20 25.03 -27.76
C ASN A 821 12.15 23.92 -26.67
N ALA A 822 11.26 22.94 -26.83
CA ALA A 822 11.07 21.80 -25.92
C ALA A 822 11.40 20.46 -26.61
N LEU A 823 11.21 19.35 -25.89
CA LEU A 823 11.33 17.98 -26.41
C LEU A 823 9.93 17.38 -26.65
N ASP A 824 9.81 16.42 -27.56
CA ASP A 824 8.59 15.61 -27.73
C ASP A 824 8.76 14.25 -27.06
N GLU A 825 8.31 14.10 -25.82
CA GLU A 825 8.45 12.84 -25.06
C GLU A 825 7.67 11.68 -25.70
N SER A 826 6.66 11.98 -26.53
CA SER A 826 5.94 10.97 -27.32
C SER A 826 6.73 10.39 -28.51
N SER A 827 7.98 10.85 -28.70
CA SER A 827 8.90 10.39 -29.76
C SER A 827 10.12 9.61 -29.20
N VAL A 828 9.99 9.07 -27.98
CA VAL A 828 11.07 8.33 -27.32
C VAL A 828 11.46 7.07 -28.11
N GLU A 829 12.75 6.95 -28.40
CA GLU A 829 13.35 5.72 -28.92
C GLU A 829 14.64 5.41 -28.13
N PHE A 830 14.79 4.16 -27.71
CA PHE A 830 15.98 3.69 -27.02
C PHE A 830 17.06 3.24 -28.00
N VAL A 831 18.27 3.76 -27.84
CA VAL A 831 19.41 3.47 -28.73
C VAL A 831 20.65 3.01 -27.96
N THR A 832 21.40 2.07 -28.55
CA THR A 832 22.78 1.79 -28.15
C THR A 832 23.71 2.84 -28.77
N LEU A 833 24.42 3.60 -27.94
CA LEU A 833 25.40 4.58 -28.40
C LEU A 833 26.79 3.96 -28.66
N GLY A 834 27.73 4.74 -29.19
CA GLY A 834 29.10 4.29 -29.41
C GLY A 834 29.85 4.10 -28.09
N ASN A 835 30.82 3.19 -28.07
CA ASN A 835 31.69 2.90 -26.91
C ASN A 835 30.99 2.37 -25.64
N VAL A 836 29.68 2.09 -25.68
CA VAL A 836 28.95 1.34 -24.65
C VAL A 836 29.62 -0.02 -24.45
N HIS A 837 29.94 -0.37 -23.21
CA HIS A 837 30.44 -1.68 -22.84
C HIS A 837 29.29 -2.64 -22.58
N ASN A 838 29.45 -3.88 -23.03
CA ASN A 838 28.57 -4.98 -22.64
C ASN A 838 29.07 -5.54 -21.32
N TYR A 839 28.19 -5.55 -20.32
CA TYR A 839 28.49 -5.99 -18.97
C TYR A 839 28.18 -7.47 -18.83
N LYS A 840 29.10 -8.22 -18.21
CA LYS A 840 28.77 -9.52 -17.62
C LYS A 840 28.46 -9.29 -16.16
N VAL A 841 27.26 -9.70 -15.74
CA VAL A 841 26.82 -9.59 -14.34
C VAL A 841 27.87 -10.17 -13.38
N GLY A 842 28.07 -9.45 -12.28
CA GLY A 842 29.09 -9.63 -11.25
C GLY A 842 29.03 -8.44 -10.29
N THR A 843 30.12 -8.14 -9.58
CA THR A 843 30.23 -6.95 -8.72
C THR A 843 30.58 -5.70 -9.54
N PHE A 844 29.92 -4.57 -9.29
CA PHE A 844 30.19 -3.27 -9.96
C PHE A 844 30.32 -2.12 -8.95
N SER A 845 30.76 -0.98 -9.45
CA SER A 845 30.90 0.28 -8.71
C SER A 845 29.85 1.29 -9.16
N VAL A 846 29.00 1.77 -8.24
CA VAL A 846 28.13 2.94 -8.48
C VAL A 846 28.89 4.19 -8.07
N GLY A 847 29.02 5.13 -9.01
CA GLY A 847 29.70 6.40 -8.76
C GLY A 847 29.34 7.47 -9.78
N TYR A 848 29.97 8.63 -9.64
CA TYR A 848 29.71 9.80 -10.50
C TYR A 848 30.92 10.11 -11.39
N LYS A 849 30.63 10.42 -12.65
CA LYS A 849 31.61 10.68 -13.73
C LYS A 849 31.45 12.10 -14.25
N ASP A 850 32.54 12.73 -14.73
CA ASP A 850 32.46 14.02 -15.43
C ASP A 850 31.52 13.88 -16.63
N ILE A 851 30.42 14.63 -16.64
CA ILE A 851 29.32 14.42 -17.59
C ILE A 851 29.78 14.65 -19.04
N ASP A 852 30.80 15.49 -19.24
CA ASP A 852 31.33 15.79 -20.57
C ASP A 852 32.07 14.60 -21.21
N GLU A 853 32.45 13.57 -20.43
CA GLU A 853 32.90 12.29 -20.99
C GLU A 853 31.82 11.61 -21.86
N PHE A 854 30.53 11.86 -21.59
CA PHE A 854 29.42 11.27 -22.34
C PHE A 854 29.39 11.68 -23.82
N LYS A 855 29.92 12.86 -24.16
CA LYS A 855 30.07 13.30 -25.56
C LYS A 855 30.81 12.26 -26.42
N THR A 856 31.71 11.48 -25.82
CA THR A 856 32.46 10.43 -26.52
C THR A 856 31.57 9.26 -27.00
N TYR A 857 30.37 9.08 -26.45
CA TYR A 857 29.43 8.03 -26.84
C TYR A 857 28.62 8.44 -28.09
N LEU A 858 28.48 9.76 -28.32
CA LEU A 858 27.80 10.36 -29.46
C LEU A 858 28.60 10.28 -30.78
N GLY A 859 29.80 9.67 -30.75
CA GLY A 859 30.59 9.35 -31.93
C GLY A 859 30.93 10.58 -32.77
N THR A 860 30.42 10.64 -34.01
CA THR A 860 30.69 11.75 -34.94
C THR A 860 30.07 13.09 -34.51
N PHE A 861 29.15 13.07 -33.55
CA PHE A 861 28.49 14.27 -33.03
C PHE A 861 29.19 14.88 -31.80
N ALA A 862 30.21 14.21 -31.25
CA ALA A 862 30.89 14.61 -30.00
C ALA A 862 31.35 16.08 -29.97
N ASP A 863 31.93 16.57 -31.07
CA ASP A 863 32.46 17.95 -31.19
C ASP A 863 31.36 19.01 -31.37
N THR A 864 30.15 18.60 -31.75
CA THR A 864 29.01 19.50 -32.03
C THR A 864 27.90 19.43 -30.98
N ALA A 865 27.89 18.38 -30.16
CA ALA A 865 26.87 18.13 -29.16
C ALA A 865 26.92 19.18 -28.03
N LYS A 866 25.75 19.64 -27.61
CA LYS A 866 25.58 20.65 -26.56
C LYS A 866 24.78 20.07 -25.41
N GLY A 867 25.24 20.35 -24.19
CA GLY A 867 24.47 20.02 -23.00
C GLY A 867 23.22 20.89 -22.95
N TYR A 868 22.14 20.32 -22.43
CA TYR A 868 20.98 21.08 -22.01
C TYR A 868 20.50 20.59 -20.65
N SER A 869 19.91 21.51 -19.89
CA SER A 869 19.01 21.18 -18.79
C SER A 869 17.62 21.76 -19.09
N TYR A 870 16.60 21.21 -18.45
CA TYR A 870 15.31 21.88 -18.28
C TYR A 870 14.70 21.44 -16.96
N VAL A 871 13.79 22.23 -16.41
CA VAL A 871 13.11 21.89 -15.15
C VAL A 871 11.67 21.50 -15.46
N ARG A 872 11.26 20.39 -14.87
CA ARG A 872 9.86 20.01 -14.74
C ARG A 872 9.42 20.39 -13.32
N VAL A 873 8.40 21.23 -13.21
CA VAL A 873 7.78 21.66 -11.97
C VAL A 873 6.41 21.00 -11.91
N VAL A 874 6.10 20.36 -10.78
CA VAL A 874 4.78 19.78 -10.53
C VAL A 874 4.21 20.39 -9.27
N ASP A 875 2.96 20.83 -9.35
CA ASP A 875 2.25 21.45 -8.23
C ASP A 875 1.45 20.43 -7.40
N HIS A 876 0.89 20.86 -6.26
CA HIS A 876 0.05 20.04 -5.37
C HIS A 876 -1.25 19.51 -6.02
N PHE A 877 -1.46 19.72 -7.32
CA PHE A 877 -2.59 19.24 -8.11
C PHE A 877 -2.14 18.27 -9.21
N ASN A 878 -0.89 17.78 -9.13
CA ASN A 878 -0.18 17.01 -10.14
C ASN A 878 -0.21 17.66 -11.55
N ARG A 879 -0.24 18.99 -11.62
CA ARG A 879 -0.14 19.73 -12.89
C ARG A 879 1.31 20.01 -13.20
N GLU A 880 1.70 19.68 -14.42
CA GLU A 880 3.08 19.76 -14.89
C GLU A 880 3.36 21.03 -15.70
N TYR A 881 4.49 21.66 -15.39
CA TYR A 881 5.02 22.84 -16.07
C TYR A 881 6.49 22.60 -16.42
N VAL A 882 6.93 23.00 -17.62
CA VAL A 882 8.28 22.70 -18.12
C VAL A 882 8.97 23.98 -18.62
N THR A 883 10.22 24.20 -18.26
CA THR A 883 11.01 25.34 -18.79
C THR A 883 11.32 25.14 -20.28
N ASP A 884 11.56 26.23 -21.01
CA ASP A 884 12.34 26.16 -22.25
C ASP A 884 13.71 25.50 -21.99
N LEU A 885 14.29 24.83 -22.99
CA LEU A 885 15.62 24.22 -22.89
C LEU A 885 16.70 25.26 -22.51
N ILE A 886 17.47 24.97 -21.47
CA ILE A 886 18.57 25.79 -20.94
C ILE A 886 19.90 25.31 -21.57
N PRO A 887 20.49 26.05 -22.54
CA PRO A 887 21.68 25.60 -23.25
C PRO A 887 22.97 25.83 -22.45
N GLN A 888 23.92 24.91 -22.58
CA GLN A 888 25.17 24.89 -21.81
C GLN A 888 26.41 25.05 -22.70
#